data_AF-A0A368TPX5-F1
#
_entry.id   AF-A0A368TPX5-F1
#
_cell.length_a   1.000
_cell.length_b   1.000
_cell.length_c   1.000
_cell.angle_alpha   90.00
_cell.angle_beta   90.00
_cell.angle_gamma   90.00
#
_symmetry.space_group_name_H-M   'P 1'
#
loop_
_entity.id
_entity.type
_entity.pdbx_description
1 polymer ?
#
loop_
_entity_poly.entity_id
_entity_poly.type
_entity_poly.pdbx_seq_one_letter_code
_entity_poly.pdbx_strand_id
1 'polypeptide(L)'
;MAKLKEYRRKRNFKSTPEPAGERHDDASEHSTSGHGTYEHSFVVHKHAASHDHFDLRLEQEGVLRSWALPKGPSLEPGEKRLAIQVEDHPLEYADFEGVIPEDAYGGGTVMIWDRGQWKSHSEQKEGHLDIEFDGERLKGRWTLTRMQGDKDKDAQDGKQWLMIKRSDDDRRDKPEVSIDEDSSVVSGRSMAQIAEDRDATWASQDGQSNANGNENSQASLLDPGSLKGAQRAELPVDIRPQLATLVHETPDTDAWIHEVKFDGYRILARIENNQVRLITRNGKDWADRLPRLAELLTQLPVKTALLDGEVVALAKDSISSFRHLQEAMSDKRTDDLVYQVFDLPYLEGYDLGKVPLIERKHALYQLLQAGGFKDDSQIRYSEHTQSQGPAFYEKACRMGLEGIISKRASSHYQEKRSKDWLKTKCVIQEEFIVGGYTDPQGSRSGFGSLLMGAFDKDDRLEYAGRVGTGFSSLQLESLSATLQKLETSRSPFNASVPDERSVHWVRPELVIDVEFTQRTRDGRLRHPSFRGLREDRNPEEICVSRNKPSAAAPSNDKPSEAGPSGQRRKQNRADKDETEVLGVRLTHPDRILFPEQGLTKLDLARYYEDIQDWILPHLARRPLSLVRCPQGRTDECFFQKHPRSAIPDSVPRVKIPEKQGSADYLYVESAADLVGLVQAGALEIHPWGSHIDDIDHPDILVFDLDPSPGVNWKEVLRVAGTLRDRLESLGMQSFVRTTGGKGLHLVVPLVPEADWEQAKAFARAVAQLHANDDPERLTTQSSKTRREGLLFIDYLRNGRGNTAVASYSVRARQGAPVAVPVRWDELNAGLRADRYSVSNLRRRLAALREDPWEGFLDAARPINTKLLKAVGL
;
A
#
# COMPACT_ATOMS: atom_id res chain seq x y z
N MET A 1 12.77 44.25 15.66
CA MET A 1 13.38 43.47 16.76
C MET A 1 12.66 42.17 17.14
N ALA A 2 11.32 42.02 17.01
CA ALA A 2 10.62 40.79 17.42
C ALA A 2 10.76 39.59 16.45
N LYS A 3 10.96 39.84 15.15
CA LYS A 3 10.84 38.81 14.09
C LYS A 3 11.95 37.74 14.11
N LEU A 4 13.21 38.13 14.34
CA LEU A 4 14.35 37.19 14.40
C LEU A 4 14.57 36.56 15.78
N LYS A 5 13.68 36.83 16.76
CA LYS A 5 13.85 36.33 18.14
C LYS A 5 13.87 34.81 18.19
N GLU A 6 12.99 34.16 17.43
CA GLU A 6 12.92 32.69 17.40
C GLU A 6 14.12 32.08 16.65
N TYR A 7 14.55 32.70 15.55
CA TYR A 7 15.76 32.30 14.80
C TYR A 7 17.01 32.33 15.67
N ARG A 8 17.27 33.45 16.36
CA ARG A 8 18.42 33.61 17.25
C ARG A 8 18.33 32.74 18.49
N ARG A 9 17.13 32.42 18.99
CA ARG A 9 16.93 31.53 20.14
C ARG A 9 17.27 30.07 19.82
N LYS A 10 17.01 29.64 18.59
CA LYS A 10 17.21 28.25 18.15
C LYS A 10 18.66 27.93 17.78
N ARG A 11 19.52 28.93 17.54
CA ARG A 11 20.86 28.76 16.98
C ARG A 11 21.96 29.17 17.95
N ASN A 12 23.06 28.44 17.92
CA ASN A 12 24.28 28.78 18.62
C ASN A 12 25.35 29.24 17.62
N PHE A 13 25.45 30.55 17.40
CA PHE A 13 26.37 31.16 16.41
C PHE A 13 27.88 31.00 16.74
N LYS A 14 28.21 30.31 17.84
CA LYS A 14 29.59 29.88 18.11
C LYS A 14 29.93 28.54 17.46
N SER A 15 28.91 27.75 17.11
CA SER A 15 29.06 26.43 16.51
C SER A 15 28.54 26.37 15.07
N THR A 16 27.54 27.17 14.71
CA THR A 16 27.04 27.22 13.33
C THR A 16 27.74 28.31 12.50
N PRO A 17 28.08 28.05 11.23
CA PRO A 17 28.54 29.09 10.29
C PRO A 17 27.41 29.98 9.77
N GLU A 18 26.15 29.74 10.20
CA GLU A 18 25.01 30.56 9.82
C GLU A 18 25.12 32.02 10.32
N PRO A 19 24.68 33.02 9.54
CA PRO A 19 24.73 34.41 9.95
C PRO A 19 23.76 34.73 11.11
N ALA A 20 24.23 35.50 12.09
CA ALA A 20 23.42 35.95 13.23
C ALA A 20 22.46 37.10 12.89
N GLY A 21 22.67 37.74 11.73
CA GLY A 21 22.06 39.00 11.29
C GLY A 21 22.64 40.19 12.06
N GLU A 22 23.13 41.23 11.37
CA GLU A 22 23.68 42.40 12.02
C GLU A 22 22.65 43.12 12.90
N ARG A 23 23.11 43.75 13.98
CA ARG A 23 22.32 44.74 14.73
C ARG A 23 22.40 46.05 13.96
N HIS A 24 21.50 46.26 13.00
CA HIS A 24 21.20 47.62 12.58
C HIS A 24 20.38 48.29 13.70
N ASP A 25 21.12 48.81 14.68
CA ASP A 25 20.64 49.92 15.49
C ASP A 25 20.71 51.16 14.58
N ASP A 26 19.61 51.92 14.61
CA ASP A 26 19.33 53.16 13.87
C ASP A 26 18.67 53.06 12.49
N ALA A 27 17.45 53.59 12.49
CA ALA A 27 16.72 54.05 11.32
C ALA A 27 17.57 55.06 10.54
N SER A 28 17.86 54.74 9.28
CA SER A 28 18.06 55.76 8.27
C SER A 28 17.42 55.31 6.96
N GLU A 29 16.47 56.11 6.50
CA GLU A 29 15.99 56.13 5.12
C GLU A 29 17.20 56.26 4.18
N HIS A 30 17.30 55.41 3.16
CA HIS A 30 17.91 55.59 1.82
C HIS A 30 17.86 54.21 1.14
N SER A 31 17.34 53.97 -0.07
CA SER A 31 16.78 54.84 -1.10
C SER A 31 15.87 54.02 -2.02
N THR A 32 14.64 54.48 -2.18
CA THR A 32 13.83 54.28 -3.37
C THR A 32 14.52 54.94 -4.56
N SER A 33 15.20 54.16 -5.42
CA SER A 33 15.45 54.56 -6.81
C SER A 33 16.00 53.39 -7.64
N GLY A 34 15.25 52.98 -8.65
CA GLY A 34 15.75 52.14 -9.74
C GLY A 34 14.66 51.31 -10.39
N HIS A 35 13.96 51.86 -11.38
CA HIS A 35 12.94 51.18 -12.19
C HIS A 35 13.41 49.81 -12.72
N GLY A 36 12.81 48.74 -12.19
CA GLY A 36 12.83 47.38 -12.69
C GLY A 36 11.64 46.63 -12.07
N THR A 37 10.94 45.81 -12.83
CA THR A 37 9.57 45.31 -12.57
C THR A 37 9.41 44.25 -11.46
N TYR A 38 10.37 44.13 -10.53
CA TYR A 38 10.37 43.15 -9.44
C TYR A 38 10.87 43.79 -8.14
N GLU A 39 10.21 43.53 -7.01
CA GLU A 39 10.27 44.39 -5.81
C GLU A 39 11.12 43.82 -4.65
N HIS A 40 11.36 42.51 -4.56
CA HIS A 40 12.07 41.88 -3.43
C HIS A 40 12.87 40.62 -3.83
N SER A 41 13.91 40.25 -3.09
CA SER A 41 14.72 39.04 -3.37
C SER A 41 14.09 37.74 -2.82
N PHE A 42 14.38 36.61 -3.46
CA PHE A 42 14.06 35.28 -2.92
C PHE A 42 15.24 34.31 -3.09
N VAL A 43 15.25 33.29 -2.24
CA VAL A 43 16.18 32.16 -2.33
C VAL A 43 15.45 30.85 -2.04
N VAL A 44 15.86 29.79 -2.72
CA VAL A 44 15.47 28.41 -2.42
C VAL A 44 16.73 27.64 -2.05
N HIS A 45 16.81 27.17 -0.81
CA HIS A 45 17.88 26.26 -0.40
C HIS A 45 17.44 24.81 -0.60
N LYS A 46 18.31 23.95 -1.09
CA LYS A 46 18.18 22.49 -0.95
C LYS A 46 19.00 22.08 0.27
N HIS A 47 18.37 21.38 1.19
CA HIS A 47 18.92 21.06 2.49
C HIS A 47 18.95 19.55 2.69
N ALA A 48 20.15 18.97 2.64
CA ALA A 48 20.39 17.57 3.00
C ALA A 48 20.62 17.46 4.50
N ALA A 49 19.51 17.43 5.24
CA ALA A 49 19.47 17.15 6.67
C ALA A 49 19.08 15.67 6.89
N SER A 50 18.61 15.31 8.10
CA SER A 50 18.03 13.97 8.34
C SER A 50 16.92 13.56 7.35
N HIS A 51 16.29 14.54 6.71
CA HIS A 51 15.43 14.37 5.54
C HIS A 51 15.74 15.50 4.54
N ASP A 52 15.92 15.13 3.27
CA ASP A 52 16.09 16.09 2.19
C ASP A 52 14.82 16.94 2.04
N HIS A 53 14.98 18.26 2.09
CA HIS A 53 13.90 19.21 1.86
C HIS A 53 14.44 20.47 1.20
N PHE A 54 13.52 21.34 0.79
CA PHE A 54 13.85 22.65 0.27
C PHE A 54 13.30 23.72 1.20
N ASP A 55 13.98 24.86 1.29
CA ASP A 55 13.49 26.02 2.04
C ASP A 55 13.29 27.20 1.09
N LEU A 56 12.03 27.58 0.85
CA LEU A 56 11.69 28.80 0.16
C LEU A 56 11.74 29.97 1.13
N ARG A 57 12.50 31.00 0.78
CA ARG A 57 12.65 32.21 1.59
C ARG A 57 12.39 33.45 0.75
N LEU A 58 11.46 34.29 1.22
CA LEU A 58 11.06 35.53 0.58
C LEU A 58 11.49 36.72 1.43
N GLU A 59 12.24 37.66 0.85
CA GLU A 59 12.52 38.93 1.50
C GLU A 59 11.22 39.71 1.68
N GLN A 60 10.85 39.97 2.93
CA GLN A 60 9.67 40.76 3.28
C GLN A 60 9.86 41.46 4.63
N GLU A 61 9.61 42.77 4.66
CA GLU A 61 9.64 43.59 5.88
C GLU A 61 10.97 43.45 6.68
N GLY A 62 12.10 43.43 5.97
CA GLY A 62 13.46 43.40 6.51
C GLY A 62 13.94 42.04 7.04
N VAL A 63 13.23 40.95 6.73
CA VAL A 63 13.61 39.56 7.07
C VAL A 63 13.27 38.61 5.92
N LEU A 64 13.80 37.39 5.97
CA LEU A 64 13.45 36.29 5.07
C LEU A 64 12.30 35.46 5.66
N ARG A 65 11.07 35.71 5.21
CA ARG A 65 9.92 34.84 5.53
C ARG A 65 10.11 33.48 4.88
N SER A 66 9.95 32.43 5.65
CA SER A 66 10.49 31.12 5.29
C SER A 66 9.46 30.00 5.34
N TRP A 67 9.52 29.11 4.36
CA TRP A 67 8.70 27.90 4.26
C TRP A 67 9.54 26.67 3.91
N ALA A 68 9.44 25.63 4.71
CA ALA A 68 9.99 24.32 4.39
C ALA A 68 9.06 23.59 3.41
N LEU A 69 9.63 23.07 2.33
CA LEU A 69 9.00 22.36 1.24
C LEU A 69 9.56 20.92 1.21
N PRO A 70 8.90 19.94 1.88
CA PRO A 70 9.44 18.58 2.02
C PRO A 70 9.64 17.82 0.70
N LYS A 71 8.96 18.25 -0.35
CA LYS A 71 9.12 17.70 -1.71
C LYS A 71 9.53 18.78 -2.71
N GLY A 72 10.09 19.88 -2.22
CA GLY A 72 10.47 21.08 -2.97
C GLY A 72 9.34 21.82 -3.67
N PRO A 73 9.69 22.87 -4.46
CA PRO A 73 8.71 23.77 -5.08
C PRO A 73 7.83 23.01 -6.08
N SER A 74 6.58 23.46 -6.21
CA SER A 74 5.68 22.98 -7.27
C SER A 74 6.24 23.44 -8.62
N LEU A 75 6.74 22.51 -9.44
CA LEU A 75 7.27 22.84 -10.78
C LEU A 75 6.19 22.73 -11.86
N GLU A 76 5.09 22.02 -11.56
CA GLU A 76 3.99 21.75 -12.47
C GLU A 76 2.74 22.58 -12.13
N PRO A 77 2.11 23.27 -13.11
CA PRO A 77 0.88 24.00 -12.88
C PRO A 77 -0.22 23.13 -12.25
N GLY A 78 -0.86 23.61 -11.18
CA GLY A 78 -1.92 22.91 -10.47
C GLY A 78 -1.44 21.86 -9.46
N GLU A 79 -0.16 21.49 -9.45
CA GLU A 79 0.41 20.60 -8.44
C GLU A 79 0.47 21.30 -7.08
N LYS A 80 -0.17 20.72 -6.07
CA LYS A 80 -0.19 21.24 -4.70
C LYS A 80 0.96 20.63 -3.91
N ARG A 81 1.96 21.45 -3.56
CA ARG A 81 3.06 21.06 -2.67
C ARG A 81 2.83 21.66 -1.29
N LEU A 82 3.06 20.88 -0.24
CA LEU A 82 2.99 21.36 1.13
C LEU A 82 4.14 22.34 1.38
N ALA A 83 3.81 23.48 1.99
CA ALA A 83 4.74 24.50 2.43
C ALA A 83 4.49 24.77 3.92
N ILE A 84 5.46 24.49 4.77
CA ILE A 84 5.33 24.64 6.23
C ILE A 84 6.05 25.91 6.62
N GLN A 85 5.33 26.90 7.15
CA GLN A 85 5.94 28.15 7.58
C GLN A 85 6.85 27.92 8.79
N VAL A 86 8.13 28.27 8.65
CA VAL A 86 9.17 28.20 9.69
C VAL A 86 9.53 29.60 10.17
N GLU A 87 10.47 29.73 11.12
CA GLU A 87 10.88 31.04 11.60
C GLU A 87 11.51 31.93 10.51
N ASP A 88 11.39 33.24 10.68
CA ASP A 88 12.02 34.21 9.78
C ASP A 88 13.55 34.18 9.92
N HIS A 89 14.27 34.30 8.80
CA HIS A 89 15.73 34.28 8.75
C HIS A 89 16.30 35.70 8.50
N PRO A 90 17.55 35.99 8.88
CA PRO A 90 18.22 37.26 8.55
C PRO A 90 18.48 37.35 7.04
N LEU A 91 18.58 38.58 6.50
CA LEU A 91 18.75 38.79 5.04
C LEU A 91 20.07 38.20 4.54
N GLU A 92 21.11 38.27 5.38
CA GLU A 92 22.44 37.71 5.12
C GLU A 92 22.41 36.18 4.93
N TYR A 93 21.35 35.50 5.38
CA TYR A 93 21.16 34.07 5.15
C TYR A 93 20.85 33.74 3.69
N ALA A 94 20.45 34.72 2.87
CA ALA A 94 20.15 34.48 1.45
C ALA A 94 21.38 34.02 0.65
N ASP A 95 22.58 34.39 1.11
CA ASP A 95 23.85 34.05 0.47
C ASP A 95 24.58 32.88 1.15
N PHE A 96 23.93 32.20 2.10
CA PHE A 96 24.54 31.13 2.86
C PHE A 96 24.52 29.80 2.09
N GLU A 97 25.71 29.28 1.79
CA GLU A 97 25.94 27.93 1.27
C GLU A 97 27.06 27.27 2.09
N GLY A 98 26.81 26.07 2.59
CA GLY A 98 27.80 25.36 3.42
C GLY A 98 27.18 24.28 4.30
N VAL A 99 28.00 23.73 5.19
CA VAL A 99 27.57 22.66 6.09
C VAL A 99 27.26 23.20 7.48
N ILE A 100 26.01 23.02 7.91
CA ILE A 100 25.59 23.27 9.29
C ILE A 100 25.94 22.02 10.11
N PRO A 101 26.69 22.14 11.22
CA PRO A 101 27.05 20.99 12.05
C PRO A 101 25.84 20.17 12.48
N GLU A 102 26.00 18.85 12.55
CA GLU A 102 24.90 17.90 12.82
C GLU A 102 24.24 18.11 14.19
N ASP A 103 24.97 18.67 15.16
CA ASP A 103 24.50 19.03 16.50
C ASP A 103 23.83 20.42 16.56
N ALA A 104 23.97 21.24 15.51
CA ALA A 104 23.33 22.53 15.40
C ALA A 104 21.90 22.40 14.86
N TYR A 105 21.06 23.37 15.21
CA TYR A 105 19.67 23.41 14.77
C TYR A 105 19.59 23.55 13.25
N GLY A 106 19.05 22.55 12.57
CA GLY A 106 19.07 22.46 11.11
C GLY A 106 20.38 21.89 10.56
N GLY A 107 21.03 20.99 11.29
CA GLY A 107 22.24 20.29 10.83
C GLY A 107 22.05 19.55 9.51
N GLY A 108 23.00 19.75 8.60
CA GLY A 108 22.91 19.27 7.21
C GLY A 108 23.71 20.14 6.25
N THR A 109 23.82 19.67 5.01
CA THR A 109 24.44 20.46 3.94
C THR A 109 23.38 21.34 3.29
N VAL A 110 23.67 22.64 3.17
CA VAL A 110 22.77 23.64 2.59
C VAL A 110 23.38 24.15 1.29
N MET A 111 22.64 24.00 0.20
CA MET A 111 23.01 24.48 -1.13
C MET A 111 21.99 25.50 -1.63
N ILE A 112 22.45 26.56 -2.29
CA ILE A 112 21.56 27.51 -2.96
C ILE A 112 21.07 26.86 -4.27
N TRP A 113 19.85 26.32 -4.22
CA TRP A 113 19.23 25.60 -5.33
C TRP A 113 18.61 26.56 -6.34
N ASP A 114 18.08 27.69 -5.90
CA ASP A 114 17.62 28.77 -6.77
C ASP A 114 17.70 30.13 -6.06
N ARG A 115 17.81 31.21 -6.83
CA ARG A 115 17.76 32.58 -6.32
C ARG A 115 17.27 33.54 -7.41
N GLY A 116 16.69 34.65 -6.99
CA GLY A 116 16.23 35.68 -7.93
C GLY A 116 15.39 36.76 -7.28
N GLN A 117 14.50 37.34 -8.09
CA GLN A 117 13.56 38.36 -7.66
C GLN A 117 12.13 37.84 -7.66
N TRP A 118 11.29 38.37 -6.77
CA TRP A 118 9.87 38.06 -6.72
C TRP A 118 9.01 39.33 -6.64
N LYS A 119 7.76 39.22 -7.11
CA LYS A 119 6.75 40.29 -6.99
C LYS A 119 5.39 39.71 -6.58
N SER A 120 4.62 40.49 -5.82
CA SER A 120 3.23 40.15 -5.46
C SER A 120 2.27 40.60 -6.55
N HIS A 121 1.32 39.74 -6.98
CA HIS A 121 0.31 40.08 -8.00
C HIS A 121 -1.04 40.53 -7.44
N SER A 122 -1.27 40.37 -6.13
CA SER A 122 -2.53 40.74 -5.47
C SER A 122 -2.28 41.49 -4.15
N GLU A 123 -3.29 42.22 -3.67
CA GLU A 123 -3.29 42.76 -2.30
C GLU A 123 -3.10 41.61 -1.32
N GLN A 124 -2.05 41.68 -0.51
CA GLN A 124 -1.68 40.61 0.41
C GLN A 124 -2.80 40.39 1.44
N LYS A 125 -3.47 39.23 1.35
CA LYS A 125 -4.46 38.80 2.33
C LYS A 125 -3.80 37.86 3.32
N GLU A 126 -4.19 37.94 4.58
CA GLU A 126 -3.66 37.06 5.62
C GLU A 126 -3.94 35.59 5.23
N GLY A 127 -2.89 34.79 5.03
CA GLY A 127 -3.01 33.41 4.59
C GLY A 127 -3.08 33.19 3.07
N HIS A 128 -2.84 34.20 2.22
CA HIS A 128 -2.83 34.03 0.77
C HIS A 128 -1.86 34.99 0.08
N LEU A 129 -0.92 34.44 -0.71
CA LEU A 129 0.11 35.16 -1.43
C LEU A 129 0.17 34.68 -2.89
N ASP A 130 -0.05 35.58 -3.85
CA ASP A 130 0.22 35.32 -5.27
C ASP A 130 1.55 35.96 -5.66
N ILE A 131 2.52 35.12 -6.03
CA ILE A 131 3.92 35.49 -6.22
C ILE A 131 4.33 35.16 -7.66
N GLU A 132 5.03 36.07 -8.33
CA GLU A 132 5.76 35.75 -9.56
C GLU A 132 7.26 35.72 -9.26
N PHE A 133 7.90 34.58 -9.53
CA PHE A 133 9.34 34.39 -9.42
C PHE A 133 10.02 34.66 -10.75
N ASP A 134 11.15 35.36 -10.68
CA ASP A 134 12.15 35.47 -11.74
C ASP A 134 13.52 35.09 -11.15
N GLY A 135 13.76 33.78 -11.06
CA GLY A 135 15.03 33.20 -10.62
C GLY A 135 15.75 32.43 -11.72
N GLU A 136 16.91 31.88 -11.38
CA GLU A 136 17.71 31.06 -12.28
C GLU A 136 16.96 29.77 -12.69
N ARG A 137 16.18 29.20 -11.77
CA ARG A 137 15.35 28.01 -11.99
C ARG A 137 13.85 28.33 -12.00
N LEU A 138 13.32 28.94 -10.95
CA LEU A 138 11.90 29.24 -10.83
C LEU A 138 11.55 30.51 -11.61
N LYS A 139 10.90 30.34 -12.76
CA LYS A 139 10.33 31.44 -13.56
C LYS A 139 8.82 31.27 -13.76
N GLY A 140 8.03 32.26 -13.37
CA GLY A 140 6.57 32.25 -13.55
C GLY A 140 5.78 32.54 -12.29
N ARG A 141 4.48 32.20 -12.28
CA ARG A 141 3.57 32.51 -11.16
C ARG A 141 3.29 31.32 -10.24
N TRP A 142 3.18 31.61 -8.94
CA TRP A 142 2.83 30.68 -7.87
C TRP A 142 1.84 31.30 -6.90
N THR A 143 1.09 30.46 -6.22
CA THR A 143 0.25 30.86 -5.09
C THR A 143 0.64 30.07 -3.85
N LEU A 144 0.86 30.78 -2.75
CA LEU A 144 0.95 30.22 -1.40
C LEU A 144 -0.37 30.49 -0.68
N THR A 145 -1.12 29.44 -0.35
CA THR A 145 -2.40 29.55 0.39
C THR A 145 -2.36 28.76 1.69
N ARG A 146 -2.62 29.43 2.81
CA ARG A 146 -2.77 28.83 4.13
C ARG A 146 -4.04 27.99 4.19
N MET A 147 -3.94 26.80 4.75
CA MET A 147 -5.08 25.90 4.89
C MET A 147 -6.02 26.42 5.99
N GLN A 148 -7.33 26.48 5.72
CA GLN A 148 -8.34 26.86 6.73
C GLN A 148 -8.76 25.62 7.53
N GLY A 149 -8.45 25.64 8.83
CA GLY A 149 -9.01 24.73 9.84
C GLY A 149 -10.24 25.35 10.54
N ASP A 150 -10.98 24.50 11.26
CA ASP A 150 -12.17 24.88 12.02
C ASP A 150 -11.82 25.92 13.12
N LYS A 151 -12.70 26.91 13.35
CA LYS A 151 -12.41 28.17 14.07
C LYS A 151 -12.04 28.04 15.56
N ASP A 152 -11.90 26.83 16.10
CA ASP A 152 -11.60 26.55 17.51
C ASP A 152 -10.19 25.97 17.75
N LYS A 153 -9.30 25.90 16.74
CA LYS A 153 -7.94 25.30 16.86
C LYS A 153 -6.79 26.20 16.35
N ASP A 154 -6.80 27.48 16.71
CA ASP A 154 -6.04 28.53 16.02
C ASP A 154 -4.55 28.75 16.38
N ALA A 155 -3.78 27.71 16.77
CA ALA A 155 -2.33 27.87 17.03
C ALA A 155 -1.39 27.02 16.15
N GLN A 156 -1.86 25.89 15.61
CA GLN A 156 -1.02 24.92 14.89
C GLN A 156 -1.35 24.82 13.40
N ASP A 157 -2.63 24.89 13.02
CA ASP A 157 -3.07 24.93 11.61
C ASP A 157 -2.61 26.20 10.89
N GLY A 158 -2.22 27.24 11.65
CA GLY A 158 -1.82 28.51 11.08
C GLY A 158 -0.50 28.51 10.29
N LYS A 159 0.26 27.42 10.37
CA LYS A 159 1.60 27.28 9.75
C LYS A 159 1.59 26.43 8.48
N GLN A 160 0.47 25.79 8.12
CA GLN A 160 0.40 24.92 6.95
C GLN A 160 -0.12 25.70 5.73
N TRP A 161 0.70 25.75 4.70
CA TRP A 161 0.42 26.41 3.43
C TRP A 161 0.53 25.40 2.29
N LEU A 162 -0.12 25.72 1.17
CA LEU A 162 0.03 25.02 -0.10
C LEU A 162 0.68 25.96 -1.10
N MET A 163 1.80 25.52 -1.67
CA MET A 163 2.45 26.16 -2.81
C MET A 163 1.95 25.50 -4.10
N ILE A 164 1.40 26.31 -5.00
CA ILE A 164 0.76 25.85 -6.24
C ILE A 164 1.29 26.70 -7.39
N LYS A 165 1.95 26.09 -8.37
CA LYS A 165 2.33 26.80 -9.60
C LYS A 165 1.07 27.15 -10.39
N ARG A 166 1.02 28.38 -10.92
CA ARG A 166 -0.05 28.86 -11.80
C ARG A 166 0.33 28.61 -13.25
N SER A 167 -0.68 28.52 -14.11
CA SER A 167 -0.48 28.42 -15.55
C SER A 167 0.05 29.77 -16.07
N ASP A 168 1.25 29.77 -16.62
CA ASP A 168 1.75 30.92 -17.38
C ASP A 168 1.18 30.83 -18.80
N ASP A 169 0.52 31.88 -19.29
CA ASP A 169 -0.12 31.93 -20.62
C ASP A 169 0.90 32.09 -21.78
N ASP A 170 2.18 32.30 -21.47
CA ASP A 170 3.25 32.51 -22.45
C ASP A 170 4.27 31.35 -22.42
N ARG A 171 4.05 30.36 -23.29
CA ARG A 171 4.99 29.28 -23.62
C ARG A 171 6.06 29.77 -24.59
N ARG A 172 7.07 30.50 -24.11
CA ARG A 172 8.29 30.79 -24.89
C ARG A 172 9.52 30.38 -24.09
N ASP A 173 10.24 29.40 -24.62
CA ASP A 173 11.60 28.95 -24.28
C ASP A 173 11.99 29.12 -22.80
N LYS A 174 11.70 28.12 -21.97
CA LYS A 174 12.28 28.02 -20.63
C LYS A 174 13.01 26.67 -20.47
N PRO A 175 14.21 26.65 -19.86
CA PRO A 175 14.93 25.40 -19.60
C PRO A 175 14.10 24.48 -18.72
N GLU A 176 14.15 23.18 -19.02
CA GLU A 176 13.50 22.11 -18.26
C GLU A 176 14.20 21.98 -16.90
N VAL A 177 13.58 22.48 -15.83
CA VAL A 177 14.13 22.45 -14.46
C VAL A 177 13.68 21.17 -13.77
N SER A 178 14.61 20.34 -13.33
CA SER A 178 14.32 19.18 -12.48
C SER A 178 14.52 19.51 -10.99
N ILE A 179 13.72 18.90 -10.13
CA ILE A 179 13.91 18.98 -8.67
C ILE A 179 15.17 18.25 -8.22
N ASP A 180 15.63 17.29 -9.03
CA ASP A 180 16.81 16.47 -8.78
C ASP A 180 18.11 17.17 -9.19
N GLU A 181 18.05 18.41 -9.68
CA GLU A 181 19.23 19.23 -10.00
C GLU A 181 20.13 19.35 -8.77
N ASP A 182 21.33 18.78 -8.89
CA ASP A 182 22.29 18.65 -7.79
C ASP A 182 23.48 19.58 -7.95
N SER A 183 23.25 20.77 -8.47
CA SER A 183 24.26 21.84 -8.58
C SER A 183 23.76 23.14 -7.96
N SER A 184 24.67 23.91 -7.35
CA SER A 184 24.37 25.26 -6.86
C SER A 184 24.27 26.24 -8.02
N VAL A 185 23.27 27.13 -8.00
CA VAL A 185 23.16 28.22 -8.99
C VAL A 185 24.19 29.34 -8.76
N VAL A 186 24.87 29.34 -7.61
CA VAL A 186 25.87 30.35 -7.26
C VAL A 186 27.28 29.82 -7.48
N SER A 187 27.60 28.67 -6.90
CA SER A 187 28.97 28.13 -6.93
C SER A 187 29.19 27.10 -8.04
N GLY A 188 28.12 26.57 -8.65
CA GLY A 188 28.19 25.45 -9.61
C GLY A 188 28.56 24.11 -8.98
N ARG A 189 28.81 24.06 -7.67
CA ARG A 189 29.21 22.86 -6.93
C ARG A 189 28.02 21.95 -6.65
N SER A 190 28.26 20.65 -6.57
CA SER A 190 27.24 19.69 -6.16
C SER A 190 27.05 19.61 -4.65
N MET A 191 25.94 19.01 -4.21
CA MET A 191 25.68 18.77 -2.78
C MET A 191 26.82 18.00 -2.12
N ALA A 192 27.37 16.99 -2.80
CA ALA A 192 28.51 16.22 -2.32
C ALA A 192 29.78 17.09 -2.21
N GLN A 193 30.04 17.95 -3.19
CA GLN A 193 31.21 18.86 -3.17
C GLN A 193 31.11 19.92 -2.07
N ILE A 194 29.91 20.42 -1.78
CA ILE A 194 29.68 21.36 -0.65
C ILE A 194 29.83 20.63 0.68
N ALA A 195 29.45 19.35 0.75
CA ALA A 195 29.66 18.52 1.93
C ALA A 195 31.15 18.21 2.19
N GLU A 196 31.94 17.95 1.14
CA GLU A 196 33.39 17.70 1.21
C GLU A 196 34.17 18.93 1.68
N ASP A 197 33.65 20.15 1.47
CA ASP A 197 34.28 21.38 1.96
C ASP A 197 34.33 21.46 3.49
N ARG A 198 33.51 20.67 4.21
CA ARG A 198 33.59 20.50 5.67
C ARG A 198 34.94 19.90 6.10
N ASP A 199 35.54 19.07 5.24
CA ASP A 199 36.84 18.45 5.47
C ASP A 199 38.01 19.35 5.02
N ALA A 200 37.77 20.30 4.10
CA ALA A 200 38.78 21.24 3.62
C ALA A 200 38.91 22.52 4.47
N THR A 201 37.82 23.00 5.07
CA THR A 201 37.81 24.27 5.84
C THR A 201 38.12 24.13 7.34
N TRP A 202 38.19 22.91 7.88
CA TRP A 202 38.75 22.65 9.22
C TRP A 202 40.26 22.33 9.18
N ALA A 203 40.94 22.67 8.09
CA ALA A 203 42.39 22.52 7.93
C ALA A 203 43.09 23.87 7.73
N SER A 204 42.95 24.81 8.67
CA SER A 204 43.99 25.84 8.89
C SER A 204 43.86 26.61 10.20
N GLN A 205 45.01 26.72 10.89
CA GLN A 205 45.39 27.52 12.07
C GLN A 205 44.93 27.00 13.45
N ASP A 206 45.79 26.66 14.41
CA ASP A 206 47.25 26.67 14.54
C ASP A 206 47.62 25.71 15.69
N GLY A 207 48.79 25.07 15.63
CA GLY A 207 49.47 24.52 16.81
C GLY A 207 50.06 23.12 16.68
N GLN A 208 51.25 23.04 16.09
CA GLN A 208 52.15 21.88 16.05
C GLN A 208 52.26 21.13 17.40
N SER A 209 52.13 19.80 17.40
CA SER A 209 53.27 18.87 17.51
C SER A 209 52.85 17.45 17.93
N ASN A 210 53.41 16.47 17.18
CA ASN A 210 53.65 15.07 17.52
C ASN A 210 52.49 14.20 18.02
N ALA A 211 52.07 13.22 17.20
CA ALA A 211 52.60 11.85 17.25
C ALA A 211 51.74 10.89 16.43
N ASN A 212 52.39 9.89 15.82
CA ASN A 212 51.83 8.72 15.15
C ASN A 212 50.52 8.17 15.76
N GLY A 213 49.59 7.72 14.91
CA GLY A 213 48.69 6.64 15.29
C GLY A 213 47.34 6.59 14.58
N ASN A 214 47.20 5.57 13.73
CA ASN A 214 45.98 4.79 13.43
C ASN A 214 44.73 5.45 12.83
N GLU A 215 44.44 4.97 11.63
CA GLU A 215 43.11 4.62 11.12
C GLU A 215 42.17 4.11 12.25
N ASN A 216 41.15 4.91 12.61
CA ASN A 216 39.83 4.48 13.09
C ASN A 216 39.04 5.69 13.62
N SER A 217 38.10 6.22 12.85
CA SER A 217 37.04 7.11 13.35
C SER A 217 35.70 6.36 13.37
N GLN A 218 35.42 5.71 14.51
CA GLN A 218 34.08 5.20 14.84
C GLN A 218 33.14 6.38 15.14
N ALA A 219 31.95 6.37 14.54
CA ALA A 219 30.87 7.30 14.86
C ALA A 219 30.55 7.27 16.36
N SER A 220 30.66 8.41 17.05
CA SER A 220 30.33 8.50 18.48
C SER A 220 28.83 8.37 18.69
N LEU A 221 28.41 7.34 19.42
CA LEU A 221 27.02 7.08 19.81
C LEU A 221 26.44 8.23 20.65
N LEU A 222 25.13 8.48 20.50
CA LEU A 222 24.39 9.47 21.29
C LEU A 222 24.45 9.16 22.79
N ASP A 223 24.74 10.17 23.63
CA ASP A 223 24.71 10.05 25.09
C ASP A 223 23.25 9.93 25.58
N PRO A 224 22.82 8.78 26.13
CA PRO A 224 21.44 8.59 26.58
C PRO A 224 21.05 9.56 27.70
N GLY A 225 22.01 10.06 28.48
CA GLY A 225 21.77 11.00 29.57
C GLY A 225 21.31 12.39 29.10
N SER A 226 21.49 12.70 27.81
CA SER A 226 21.03 13.96 27.20
C SER A 226 19.53 13.97 26.90
N LEU A 227 18.88 12.79 26.83
CA LEU A 227 17.47 12.66 26.47
C LEU A 227 16.56 13.08 27.64
N LYS A 228 15.54 13.90 27.34
CA LYS A 228 14.66 14.45 28.37
C LYS A 228 13.74 13.36 28.91
N GLY A 229 13.95 12.99 30.18
CA GLY A 229 13.19 11.94 30.85
C GLY A 229 13.96 10.64 31.02
N ALA A 230 15.19 10.53 30.49
CA ALA A 230 16.08 9.41 30.75
C ALA A 230 16.48 9.38 32.23
N GLN A 231 16.48 8.19 32.83
CA GLN A 231 16.82 8.00 34.24
C GLN A 231 17.92 6.96 34.38
N ARG A 232 18.98 7.27 35.15
CA ARG A 232 20.00 6.26 35.45
C ARG A 232 19.35 5.10 36.21
N ALA A 233 19.50 3.90 35.68
CA ALA A 233 18.94 2.68 36.25
C ALA A 233 19.76 1.46 35.80
N GLU A 234 19.79 0.40 36.61
CA GLU A 234 20.33 -0.89 36.18
C GLU A 234 19.43 -1.53 35.11
N LEU A 235 20.03 -2.36 34.25
CA LEU A 235 19.30 -3.02 33.16
C LEU A 235 18.24 -3.98 33.74
N PRO A 236 16.94 -3.76 33.47
CA PRO A 236 15.87 -4.54 34.09
C PRO A 236 16.04 -6.05 33.87
N VAL A 237 15.77 -6.84 34.91
CA VAL A 237 15.79 -8.30 34.86
C VAL A 237 14.50 -8.82 34.22
N ASP A 238 13.36 -8.30 34.70
CA ASP A 238 12.03 -8.61 34.20
C ASP A 238 11.45 -7.38 33.50
N ILE A 239 11.10 -7.53 32.22
CA ILE A 239 10.44 -6.50 31.43
C ILE A 239 9.35 -7.13 30.57
N ARG A 240 8.16 -6.54 30.59
CA ARG A 240 7.03 -6.97 29.75
C ARG A 240 6.87 -6.04 28.55
N PRO A 241 6.56 -6.58 27.36
CA PRO A 241 6.35 -5.74 26.19
C PRO A 241 5.09 -4.88 26.33
N GLN A 242 5.12 -3.66 25.78
CA GLN A 242 3.92 -2.84 25.66
C GLN A 242 2.91 -3.48 24.68
N LEU A 243 1.62 -3.44 25.02
CA LEU A 243 0.58 -4.14 24.25
C LEU A 243 -0.36 -3.16 23.51
N ALA A 244 -0.57 -3.43 22.22
CA ALA A 244 -1.44 -2.63 21.36
C ALA A 244 -2.94 -2.91 21.56
N THR A 245 -3.76 -1.87 21.55
CA THR A 245 -5.24 -1.94 21.57
C THR A 245 -5.82 -2.02 20.16
N LEU A 246 -6.74 -2.96 19.90
CA LEU A 246 -7.41 -3.09 18.60
C LEU A 246 -8.44 -1.97 18.41
N VAL A 247 -8.42 -1.31 17.25
CA VAL A 247 -9.39 -0.30 16.83
C VAL A 247 -9.84 -0.54 15.39
N HIS A 248 -11.01 -0.01 15.02
CA HIS A 248 -11.56 -0.08 13.65
C HIS A 248 -11.15 1.11 12.79
N GLU A 249 -10.98 2.27 13.42
CA GLU A 249 -10.62 3.51 12.76
C GLU A 249 -9.22 3.94 13.17
N THR A 250 -8.45 4.40 12.20
CA THR A 250 -7.10 4.91 12.41
C THR A 250 -7.14 6.37 12.83
N PRO A 251 -6.39 6.78 13.86
CA PRO A 251 -6.29 8.20 14.19
C PRO A 251 -5.61 8.96 13.05
N ASP A 252 -6.00 10.22 12.84
CA ASP A 252 -5.52 11.06 11.73
C ASP A 252 -5.00 12.42 12.24
N THR A 253 -4.23 12.42 13.33
CA THR A 253 -3.66 13.65 13.89
C THR A 253 -2.14 13.55 13.98
N ASP A 254 -1.45 14.69 13.90
CA ASP A 254 0.01 14.78 13.96
C ASP A 254 0.63 14.29 15.27
N ALA A 255 -0.20 14.05 16.30
CA ALA A 255 0.23 13.41 17.53
C ALA A 255 0.55 11.92 17.37
N TRP A 256 0.19 11.31 16.23
CA TRP A 256 0.36 9.89 15.95
C TRP A 256 1.38 9.66 14.84
N ILE A 257 2.14 8.58 15.04
CA ILE A 257 2.97 7.96 14.02
C ILE A 257 2.37 6.60 13.64
N HIS A 258 2.49 6.25 12.36
CA HIS A 258 1.92 5.06 11.76
C HIS A 258 3.04 4.19 11.19
N GLU A 259 3.08 2.93 11.61
CA GLU A 259 4.04 1.91 11.20
C GLU A 259 3.31 0.74 10.55
N VAL A 260 4.00 -0.02 9.70
CA VAL A 260 3.47 -1.30 9.20
C VAL A 260 3.25 -2.23 10.37
N LYS A 261 2.09 -2.89 10.42
CA LYS A 261 1.91 -3.99 11.36
C LYS A 261 2.54 -5.24 10.77
N PHE A 262 3.57 -5.72 11.46
CA PHE A 262 4.21 -6.98 11.15
C PHE A 262 3.39 -8.18 11.64
N ASP A 263 3.73 -9.32 11.04
CA ASP A 263 3.09 -10.60 11.27
C ASP A 263 4.14 -11.64 11.70
N GLY A 264 4.54 -11.55 12.97
CA GLY A 264 5.61 -12.36 13.55
C GLY A 264 5.57 -12.55 15.07
N TYR A 265 6.70 -12.98 15.63
CA TYR A 265 6.87 -13.19 17.07
C TYR A 265 7.44 -11.93 17.73
N ARG A 266 6.74 -11.41 18.75
CA ARG A 266 7.20 -10.28 19.55
C ARG A 266 8.39 -10.70 20.41
N ILE A 267 9.53 -10.04 20.23
CA ILE A 267 10.78 -10.32 20.94
C ILE A 267 11.31 -9.04 21.58
N LEU A 268 11.76 -9.15 22.83
CA LEU A 268 12.59 -8.18 23.52
C LEU A 268 14.03 -8.70 23.50
N ALA A 269 14.91 -8.02 22.77
CA ALA A 269 16.32 -8.36 22.75
C ALA A 269 17.03 -7.61 23.88
N ARG A 270 17.53 -8.38 24.85
CA ARG A 270 18.26 -7.86 26.01
C ARG A 270 19.74 -8.15 25.81
N ILE A 271 20.56 -7.10 25.77
CA ILE A 271 22.00 -7.14 25.55
C ILE A 271 22.69 -6.74 26.86
N GLU A 272 23.61 -7.58 27.34
CA GLU A 272 24.44 -7.29 28.51
C GLU A 272 25.84 -7.89 28.32
N ASN A 273 26.85 -7.05 28.16
CA ASN A 273 28.25 -7.43 27.99
C ASN A 273 28.45 -8.54 26.95
N ASN A 274 27.99 -8.30 25.71
CA ASN A 274 28.00 -9.25 24.59
C ASN A 274 27.18 -10.54 24.79
N GLN A 275 26.39 -10.64 25.86
CA GLN A 275 25.40 -11.71 26.01
C GLN A 275 24.03 -11.19 25.55
N VAL A 276 23.41 -11.93 24.64
CA VAL A 276 22.08 -11.59 24.09
C VAL A 276 21.07 -12.62 24.54
N ARG A 277 19.97 -12.13 25.13
CA ARG A 277 18.76 -12.92 25.39
C ARG A 277 17.64 -12.42 24.51
N LEU A 278 16.89 -13.33 23.90
CA LEU A 278 15.77 -13.00 23.02
C LEU A 278 14.47 -13.41 23.71
N ILE A 279 13.93 -12.49 24.48
CA ILE A 279 12.83 -12.76 25.41
C ILE A 279 11.51 -12.60 24.66
N THR A 280 10.77 -13.69 24.53
CA THR A 280 9.41 -13.69 23.97
C THR A 280 8.41 -12.97 24.87
N ARG A 281 7.23 -12.70 24.34
CA ARG A 281 6.12 -12.07 25.08
C ARG A 281 5.77 -12.75 26.42
N ASN A 282 5.92 -14.08 26.54
CA ASN A 282 5.65 -14.83 27.78
C ASN A 282 6.90 -15.07 28.64
N GLY A 283 8.01 -14.36 28.37
CA GLY A 283 9.22 -14.40 29.18
C GLY A 283 10.18 -15.55 28.87
N LYS A 284 9.90 -16.37 27.84
CA LYS A 284 10.83 -17.44 27.42
C LYS A 284 11.98 -16.86 26.61
N ASP A 285 13.20 -17.27 26.91
CA ASP A 285 14.38 -16.94 26.14
C ASP A 285 14.52 -17.85 24.92
N TRP A 286 14.62 -17.25 23.73
CA TRP A 286 14.73 -17.92 22.43
C TRP A 286 16.08 -17.68 21.75
N ALA A 287 17.11 -17.22 22.47
CA ALA A 287 18.46 -17.08 21.91
C ALA A 287 18.94 -18.34 21.19
N ASP A 288 18.73 -19.53 21.78
CA ASP A 288 19.10 -20.82 21.17
C ASP A 288 18.25 -21.21 19.94
N ARG A 289 17.03 -20.68 19.81
CA ARG A 289 16.14 -20.92 18.65
C ARG A 289 16.42 -19.95 17.49
N LEU A 290 17.00 -18.79 17.80
CA LEU A 290 17.31 -17.71 16.87
C LEU A 290 18.80 -17.33 16.93
N PRO A 291 19.72 -18.30 16.75
CA PRO A 291 21.15 -18.10 17.04
C PRO A 291 21.77 -17.02 16.15
N ARG A 292 21.37 -16.94 14.87
CA ARG A 292 21.87 -15.93 13.94
C ARG A 292 21.51 -14.50 14.36
N LEU A 293 20.28 -14.27 14.82
CA LEU A 293 19.85 -12.95 15.28
C LEU A 293 20.54 -12.57 16.60
N ALA A 294 20.71 -13.53 17.50
CA ALA A 294 21.45 -13.32 18.76
C ALA A 294 22.92 -12.94 18.47
N GLU A 295 23.57 -13.64 17.54
CA GLU A 295 24.94 -13.33 17.09
C GLU A 295 25.04 -11.92 16.51
N LEU A 296 24.16 -11.55 15.57
CA LEU A 296 24.17 -10.22 14.96
C LEU A 296 24.03 -9.11 16.01
N LEU A 297 23.13 -9.27 16.98
CA LEU A 297 22.91 -8.27 18.02
C LEU A 297 24.13 -8.05 18.93
N THR A 298 25.08 -8.99 19.01
CA THR A 298 26.35 -8.77 19.71
C THR A 298 27.26 -7.74 19.03
N GLN A 299 27.01 -7.42 17.76
CA GLN A 299 27.79 -6.45 16.97
C GLN A 299 27.40 -5.00 17.27
N LEU A 300 26.27 -4.79 17.97
CA LEU A 300 25.90 -3.45 18.40
C LEU A 300 26.96 -2.89 19.36
N PRO A 301 27.41 -1.65 19.18
CA PRO A 301 28.50 -1.05 19.97
C PRO A 301 28.02 -0.60 21.36
N VAL A 302 27.41 -1.50 22.13
CA VAL A 302 26.81 -1.26 23.46
C VAL A 302 27.16 -2.38 24.42
N LYS A 303 27.39 -2.02 25.68
CA LYS A 303 27.45 -2.95 26.81
C LYS A 303 26.07 -3.36 27.27
N THR A 304 25.12 -2.43 27.32
CA THR A 304 23.77 -2.72 27.84
C THR A 304 22.69 -2.06 27.00
N ALA A 305 21.72 -2.83 26.52
CA ALA A 305 20.58 -2.31 25.77
C ALA A 305 19.37 -3.23 25.89
N LEU A 306 18.19 -2.64 25.74
CA LEU A 306 16.95 -3.38 25.55
C LEU A 306 16.23 -2.87 24.30
N LEU A 307 16.03 -3.75 23.34
CA LEU A 307 15.39 -3.46 22.06
C LEU A 307 14.05 -4.18 21.99
N ASP A 308 13.03 -3.48 21.50
CA ASP A 308 11.69 -4.03 21.35
C ASP A 308 11.31 -4.10 19.86
N GLY A 309 10.99 -5.30 19.39
CA GLY A 309 10.84 -5.59 17.98
C GLY A 309 9.98 -6.80 17.69
N GLU A 310 9.88 -7.15 16.41
CA GLU A 310 9.16 -8.33 15.95
C GLU A 310 10.01 -9.15 14.98
N VAL A 311 10.15 -10.44 15.26
CA VAL A 311 10.84 -11.37 14.36
C VAL A 311 9.86 -11.89 13.33
N VAL A 312 10.18 -11.68 12.07
CA VAL A 312 9.34 -12.02 10.91
C VAL A 312 10.10 -12.88 9.91
N ALA A 313 9.36 -13.66 9.13
CA ALA A 313 9.84 -14.21 7.87
C ALA A 313 9.30 -13.35 6.72
N LEU A 314 10.20 -12.82 5.88
CA LEU A 314 9.81 -12.03 4.71
C LEU A 314 9.62 -12.95 3.50
N ALA A 315 8.52 -12.76 2.78
CA ALA A 315 8.32 -13.37 1.46
C ALA A 315 9.12 -12.62 0.38
N LYS A 316 9.13 -13.13 -0.86
CA LYS A 316 9.92 -12.54 -1.99
C LYS A 316 9.52 -11.11 -2.36
N ASP A 317 8.34 -10.67 -1.94
CA ASP A 317 7.80 -9.31 -2.08
C ASP A 317 8.07 -8.42 -0.86
N SER A 318 8.91 -8.89 0.08
CA SER A 318 9.24 -8.23 1.34
C SER A 318 8.06 -8.07 2.32
N ILE A 319 6.97 -8.82 2.12
CA ILE A 319 5.83 -8.86 3.05
C ILE A 319 6.05 -9.95 4.11
N SER A 320 5.78 -9.64 5.38
CA SER A 320 5.89 -10.61 6.48
C SER A 320 4.84 -11.72 6.38
N SER A 321 5.26 -12.97 6.57
CA SER A 321 4.40 -14.16 6.54
C SER A 321 4.57 -15.00 7.81
N PHE A 322 3.56 -15.01 8.67
CA PHE A 322 3.57 -15.84 9.88
C PHE A 322 3.67 -17.34 9.60
N ARG A 323 3.09 -17.81 8.48
CA ARG A 323 3.20 -19.21 8.07
C ARG A 323 4.66 -19.59 7.82
N HIS A 324 5.38 -18.78 7.03
CA HIS A 324 6.80 -19.05 6.74
C HIS A 324 7.64 -18.96 8.01
N LEU A 325 7.29 -18.04 8.93
CA LEU A 325 7.95 -17.96 10.24
C LEU A 325 7.76 -19.24 11.06
N GLN A 326 6.54 -19.77 11.13
CA GLN A 326 6.27 -21.03 11.81
C GLN A 326 7.01 -22.22 11.22
N GLU A 327 7.06 -22.31 9.89
CA GLU A 327 7.77 -23.36 9.17
C GLU A 327 9.28 -23.26 9.45
N ALA A 328 9.86 -22.07 9.34
CA ALA A 328 11.27 -21.82 9.66
C ALA A 328 11.62 -22.20 11.11
N MET A 329 10.75 -21.84 12.07
CA MET A 329 10.93 -22.17 13.49
C MET A 329 10.78 -23.67 13.79
N SER A 330 9.92 -24.36 13.04
CA SER A 330 9.68 -25.80 13.20
C SER A 330 10.80 -26.63 12.58
N ASP A 331 11.27 -26.22 11.40
CA ASP A 331 12.35 -26.85 10.64
C ASP A 331 13.75 -26.47 11.16
N LYS A 332 13.83 -25.56 12.13
CA LYS A 332 15.08 -24.96 12.64
C LYS A 332 15.91 -24.24 11.56
N ARG A 333 15.26 -23.73 10.52
CA ARG A 333 15.86 -22.93 9.44
C ARG A 333 15.64 -21.45 9.70
N THR A 334 16.24 -20.94 10.78
CA THR A 334 15.98 -19.59 11.29
C THR A 334 16.99 -18.53 10.81
N ASP A 335 17.94 -18.92 9.96
CA ASP A 335 19.03 -18.06 9.48
C ASP A 335 18.58 -16.90 8.58
N ASP A 336 17.40 -16.98 7.96
CA ASP A 336 16.87 -15.94 7.07
C ASP A 336 15.80 -15.06 7.75
N LEU A 337 15.54 -15.27 9.04
CA LEU A 337 14.56 -14.47 9.77
C LEU A 337 15.09 -13.04 9.98
N VAL A 338 14.16 -12.09 10.02
CA VAL A 338 14.44 -10.66 10.15
C VAL A 338 13.82 -10.14 11.45
N TYR A 339 14.59 -9.38 12.23
CA TYR A 339 14.14 -8.70 13.43
C TYR A 339 13.85 -7.22 13.13
N GLN A 340 12.56 -6.87 13.07
CA GLN A 340 12.08 -5.50 12.86
C GLN A 340 11.98 -4.79 14.22
N VAL A 341 12.94 -3.92 14.52
CA VAL A 341 13.03 -3.21 15.81
C VAL A 341 12.31 -1.87 15.71
N PHE A 342 11.40 -1.57 16.63
CA PHE A 342 10.59 -0.35 16.58
C PHE A 342 10.65 0.51 17.85
N ASP A 343 11.27 0.07 18.94
CA ASP A 343 11.44 0.86 20.17
C ASP A 343 12.72 0.48 20.93
N LEU A 344 13.21 1.39 21.77
CA LEU A 344 14.43 1.26 22.58
C LEU A 344 14.13 1.71 24.03
N PRO A 345 13.63 0.81 24.90
CA PRO A 345 13.30 1.18 26.28
C PRO A 345 14.51 1.41 27.19
N TYR A 346 15.70 0.90 26.86
CA TYR A 346 16.90 1.04 27.70
C TYR A 346 18.19 1.11 26.87
N LEU A 347 19.12 1.98 27.26
CA LEU A 347 20.44 2.12 26.63
C LEU A 347 21.51 2.56 27.65
N GLU A 348 22.64 1.85 27.70
CA GLU A 348 23.89 2.25 28.39
C GLU A 348 23.72 2.81 29.82
N GLY A 349 23.00 2.10 30.69
CA GLY A 349 22.81 2.55 32.09
C GLY A 349 21.60 3.45 32.32
N TYR A 350 20.78 3.69 31.28
CA TYR A 350 19.62 4.59 31.35
C TYR A 350 18.32 3.89 30.94
N ASP A 351 17.32 3.99 31.82
CA ASP A 351 15.91 3.72 31.51
C ASP A 351 15.35 4.88 30.68
N LEU A 352 14.94 4.55 29.45
CA LEU A 352 14.35 5.48 28.51
C LEU A 352 12.81 5.40 28.51
N GLY A 353 12.18 4.59 29.36
CA GLY A 353 10.73 4.40 29.36
C GLY A 353 9.92 5.69 29.54
N LYS A 354 10.48 6.69 30.24
CA LYS A 354 9.89 8.04 30.41
C LYS A 354 10.34 9.07 29.35
N VAL A 355 11.16 8.69 28.39
CA VAL A 355 11.52 9.52 27.22
C VAL A 355 10.40 9.40 26.18
N PRO A 356 10.02 10.44 25.43
CA PRO A 356 9.05 10.34 24.34
C PRO A 356 9.42 9.30 23.28
N LEU A 357 8.43 8.57 22.75
CA LEU A 357 8.64 7.53 21.73
C LEU A 357 9.47 8.00 20.53
N ILE A 358 9.21 9.20 20.02
CA ILE A 358 9.92 9.73 18.85
C ILE A 358 11.44 9.88 19.11
N GLU A 359 11.82 10.28 20.33
CA GLU A 359 13.22 10.40 20.75
C GLU A 359 13.86 9.01 20.92
N ARG A 360 13.12 8.04 21.50
CA ARG A 360 13.59 6.64 21.61
C ARG A 360 13.83 6.00 20.24
N LYS A 361 12.93 6.25 19.27
CA LYS A 361 13.09 5.76 17.90
C LYS A 361 14.29 6.39 17.19
N HIS A 362 14.57 7.67 17.44
CA HIS A 362 15.77 8.32 16.90
C HIS A 362 17.05 7.71 17.47
N ALA A 363 17.12 7.51 18.79
CA ALA A 363 18.24 6.85 19.44
C ALA A 363 18.42 5.40 18.96
N LEU A 364 17.32 4.67 18.75
CA LEU A 364 17.34 3.34 18.14
C LEU A 364 17.97 3.36 16.75
N TYR A 365 17.55 4.28 15.89
CA TYR A 365 18.07 4.40 14.53
C TYR A 365 19.59 4.63 14.54
N GLN A 366 20.08 5.57 15.34
CA GLN A 366 21.52 5.84 15.47
C GLN A 366 22.30 4.63 15.99
N LEU A 367 21.76 3.91 16.97
CA LEU A 367 22.37 2.70 17.50
C LEU A 367 22.53 1.61 16.43
N LEU A 368 21.49 1.39 15.62
CA LEU A 368 21.53 0.41 14.53
C LEU A 368 22.53 0.82 13.44
N GLN A 369 22.56 2.11 13.07
CA GLN A 369 23.54 2.64 12.11
C GLN A 369 24.98 2.47 12.60
N ALA A 370 25.24 2.74 13.87
CA ALA A 370 26.56 2.55 14.47
C ALA A 370 26.98 1.07 14.53
N GLY A 371 26.02 0.15 14.60
CA GLY A 371 26.26 -1.29 14.44
C GLY A 371 26.41 -1.76 12.99
N GLY A 372 26.31 -0.86 12.00
CA GLY A 372 26.43 -1.18 10.58
C GLY A 372 25.19 -1.87 9.98
N PHE A 373 24.04 -1.85 10.66
CA PHE A 373 22.80 -2.44 10.17
C PHE A 373 22.11 -1.53 9.17
N LYS A 374 22.08 -1.95 7.90
CA LYS A 374 21.37 -1.28 6.78
C LYS A 374 19.99 -1.88 6.55
N ASP A 375 19.18 -1.27 5.68
CA ASP A 375 17.80 -1.69 5.38
C ASP A 375 17.66 -3.11 4.80
N ASP A 376 18.73 -3.67 4.23
CA ASP A 376 18.78 -5.03 3.69
C ASP A 376 19.26 -6.08 4.72
N SER A 377 19.77 -5.64 5.87
CA SER A 377 20.29 -6.52 6.93
C SER A 377 19.18 -7.30 7.66
N GLN A 378 19.54 -8.26 8.52
CA GLN A 378 18.54 -9.03 9.28
C GLN A 378 18.01 -8.30 10.52
N ILE A 379 18.69 -7.25 11.00
CA ILE A 379 18.21 -6.41 12.10
C ILE A 379 17.83 -5.06 11.49
N ARG A 380 16.54 -4.75 11.43
CA ARG A 380 16.03 -3.60 10.67
C ARG A 380 15.30 -2.62 11.56
N TYR A 381 15.46 -1.34 11.26
CA TYR A 381 14.66 -0.29 11.87
C TYR A 381 13.25 -0.27 11.25
N SER A 382 12.22 -0.28 12.10
CA SER A 382 10.84 -0.10 11.66
C SER A 382 10.54 1.39 11.44
N GLU A 383 10.49 1.78 10.17
CA GLU A 383 10.11 3.11 9.73
C GLU A 383 8.67 3.48 10.09
N HIS A 384 8.43 4.79 10.19
CA HIS A 384 7.13 5.34 10.52
C HIS A 384 6.81 6.57 9.68
N THR A 385 5.51 6.84 9.52
CA THR A 385 4.99 8.07 8.93
C THR A 385 4.22 8.85 9.99
N GLN A 386 4.36 10.17 10.04
CA GLN A 386 3.58 11.02 10.94
C GLN A 386 2.37 11.56 10.18
N SER A 387 1.18 11.53 10.80
CA SER A 387 -0.11 11.88 10.18
C SER A 387 -0.59 10.93 9.05
N GLN A 388 -1.79 11.15 8.50
CA GLN A 388 -2.36 10.40 7.36
C GLN A 388 -2.68 8.92 7.65
N GLY A 389 -3.06 8.59 8.89
CA GLY A 389 -3.39 7.23 9.31
C GLY A 389 -4.38 6.49 8.40
N PRO A 390 -5.52 7.10 8.00
CA PRO A 390 -6.47 6.47 7.10
C PRO A 390 -5.90 6.11 5.72
N ALA A 391 -5.10 7.01 5.13
CA ALA A 391 -4.49 6.78 3.83
C ALA A 391 -3.37 5.72 3.91
N PHE A 392 -2.59 5.74 4.99
CA PHE A 392 -1.56 4.73 5.26
C PHE A 392 -2.17 3.33 5.42
N TYR A 393 -3.29 3.22 6.16
CA TYR A 393 -4.05 1.99 6.30
C TYR A 393 -4.65 1.47 4.99
N GLU A 394 -5.29 2.35 4.20
CA GLU A 394 -5.84 1.96 2.90
C GLU A 394 -4.74 1.38 1.98
N LYS A 395 -3.57 2.02 1.95
CA LYS A 395 -2.42 1.55 1.16
C LYS A 395 -1.87 0.23 1.70
N ALA A 396 -1.73 0.08 3.01
CA ALA A 396 -1.27 -1.17 3.64
C ALA A 396 -2.17 -2.35 3.26
N CYS A 397 -3.50 -2.16 3.30
CA CYS A 397 -4.44 -3.21 2.92
C CYS A 397 -4.41 -3.55 1.43
N ARG A 398 -4.26 -2.55 0.54
CA ARG A 398 -4.10 -2.78 -0.90
C ARG A 398 -2.81 -3.54 -1.24
N MET A 399 -1.76 -3.36 -0.43
CA MET A 399 -0.50 -4.08 -0.57
C MET A 399 -0.53 -5.48 0.06
N GLY A 400 -1.65 -5.89 0.68
CA GLY A 400 -1.77 -7.20 1.32
C GLY A 400 -1.01 -7.33 2.65
N LEU A 401 -0.66 -6.20 3.28
CA LEU A 401 -0.07 -6.19 4.63
C LEU A 401 -1.14 -6.55 5.68
N GLU A 402 -0.73 -7.04 6.85
CA GLU A 402 -1.67 -7.48 7.90
C GLU A 402 -2.45 -6.30 8.50
N GLY A 403 -1.85 -5.11 8.53
CA GLY A 403 -2.47 -3.90 9.05
C GLY A 403 -1.45 -2.80 9.31
N ILE A 404 -1.83 -1.87 10.18
CA ILE A 404 -0.95 -0.80 10.66
C ILE A 404 -0.96 -0.71 12.18
N ILE A 405 0.13 -0.20 12.73
CA ILE A 405 0.28 0.18 14.13
C ILE A 405 0.32 1.71 14.21
N SER A 406 -0.53 2.29 15.06
CA SER A 406 -0.51 3.73 15.33
C SER A 406 -0.04 3.96 16.76
N LYS A 407 1.05 4.71 16.94
CA LYS A 407 1.59 5.04 18.27
C LYS A 407 1.57 6.55 18.47
N ARG A 408 1.29 7.02 19.69
CA ARG A 408 1.39 8.45 19.98
C ARG A 408 2.86 8.85 20.11
N ALA A 409 3.32 9.82 19.32
CA ALA A 409 4.72 10.23 19.21
C ALA A 409 5.33 10.65 20.57
N SER A 410 4.51 11.26 21.42
CA SER A 410 4.90 11.72 22.75
C SER A 410 4.69 10.68 23.87
N SER A 411 4.35 9.44 23.53
CA SER A 411 4.02 8.44 24.56
C SER A 411 5.24 7.84 25.24
N HIS A 412 5.08 7.58 26.53
CA HIS A 412 6.02 6.83 27.34
C HIS A 412 5.82 5.32 27.13
N TYR A 413 6.90 4.56 27.29
CA TYR A 413 6.85 3.10 27.25
C TYR A 413 6.07 2.58 28.46
N GLN A 414 5.16 1.65 28.23
CA GLN A 414 4.27 1.10 29.25
C GLN A 414 4.20 -0.42 29.14
N GLU A 415 4.58 -1.13 30.20
CA GLU A 415 4.56 -2.60 30.30
C GLU A 415 3.15 -3.20 30.46
N LYS A 416 2.17 -2.63 29.75
CA LYS A 416 0.76 -3.01 29.78
C LYS A 416 0.08 -2.66 28.46
N ARG A 417 -1.19 -3.05 28.34
CA ARG A 417 -2.04 -2.59 27.23
C ARG A 417 -2.28 -1.08 27.34
N SER A 418 -1.98 -0.37 26.26
CA SER A 418 -2.10 1.08 26.19
C SER A 418 -3.05 1.52 25.07
N LYS A 419 -3.73 2.65 25.28
CA LYS A 419 -4.48 3.35 24.23
C LYS A 419 -3.60 4.27 23.39
N ASP A 420 -2.34 4.48 23.78
CA ASP A 420 -1.36 5.22 22.98
C ASP A 420 -0.62 4.33 21.98
N TRP A 421 -0.94 3.04 21.94
CA TRP A 421 -0.48 2.08 20.95
C TRP A 421 -1.70 1.33 20.42
N LEU A 422 -2.09 1.63 19.19
CA LEU A 422 -3.26 1.11 18.53
C LEU A 422 -2.86 0.19 17.39
N LYS A 423 -3.70 -0.79 17.08
CA LYS A 423 -3.58 -1.65 15.90
C LYS A 423 -4.88 -1.65 15.11
N THR A 424 -4.78 -1.51 13.80
CA THR A 424 -5.89 -1.62 12.85
C THR A 424 -5.51 -2.68 11.83
N LYS A 425 -6.37 -3.70 11.65
CA LYS A 425 -6.07 -4.87 10.81
C LYS A 425 -6.85 -4.83 9.50
N CYS A 426 -6.21 -5.25 8.41
CA CYS A 426 -6.81 -5.33 7.07
C CYS A 426 -7.74 -6.54 6.90
N VAL A 427 -7.47 -7.63 7.64
CA VAL A 427 -8.28 -8.86 7.66
C VAL A 427 -8.75 -9.16 9.09
N ILE A 428 -9.92 -9.78 9.22
CA ILE A 428 -10.46 -10.15 10.54
C ILE A 428 -9.76 -11.44 11.01
N GLN A 429 -8.83 -11.27 11.94
CA GLN A 429 -8.01 -12.34 12.48
C GLN A 429 -7.98 -12.26 14.00
N GLU A 430 -8.25 -13.39 14.66
CA GLU A 430 -8.25 -13.52 16.11
C GLU A 430 -7.54 -14.78 16.56
N GLU A 431 -7.09 -14.75 17.81
CA GLU A 431 -6.45 -15.86 18.50
C GLU A 431 -7.53 -16.69 19.21
N PHE A 432 -7.40 -18.02 19.19
CA PHE A 432 -8.33 -18.95 19.85
C PHE A 432 -7.58 -20.04 20.58
N ILE A 433 -8.23 -20.62 21.58
CA ILE A 433 -7.72 -21.75 22.33
C ILE A 433 -8.28 -23.04 21.74
N VAL A 434 -7.44 -24.04 21.55
CA VAL A 434 -7.86 -25.37 21.09
C VAL A 434 -8.44 -26.15 22.27
N GLY A 435 -9.70 -26.58 22.15
CA GLY A 435 -10.38 -27.40 23.17
C GLY A 435 -10.74 -28.82 22.69
N GLY A 436 -10.51 -29.14 21.41
CA GLY A 436 -10.67 -30.50 20.91
C GLY A 436 -10.31 -30.63 19.44
N TYR A 437 -10.39 -31.85 18.90
CA TYR A 437 -10.20 -32.13 17.48
C TYR A 437 -11.12 -33.27 17.00
N THR A 438 -11.35 -33.35 15.69
CA THR A 438 -12.13 -34.43 15.05
C THR A 438 -11.23 -35.41 14.31
N ASP A 439 -11.69 -36.64 14.11
CA ASP A 439 -11.02 -37.62 13.26
C ASP A 439 -10.82 -37.09 11.82
N PRO A 440 -9.75 -37.49 11.13
CA PRO A 440 -9.55 -37.15 9.72
C PRO A 440 -10.60 -37.82 8.82
N GLN A 441 -10.89 -37.21 7.67
CA GLN A 441 -11.80 -37.75 6.65
C GLN A 441 -11.12 -37.77 5.28
N GLY A 442 -11.43 -38.78 4.46
CA GLY A 442 -10.86 -38.93 3.12
C GLY A 442 -9.38 -39.32 3.14
N SER A 443 -8.56 -38.70 2.28
CA SER A 443 -7.10 -38.95 2.17
C SER A 443 -6.26 -38.17 3.19
N ARG A 444 -6.88 -37.53 4.18
CA ARG A 444 -6.21 -36.68 5.17
C ARG A 444 -5.60 -37.51 6.30
N SER A 445 -4.38 -37.19 6.72
CA SER A 445 -3.73 -37.77 7.91
C SER A 445 -3.81 -36.84 9.13
N GLY A 446 -3.63 -37.38 10.33
CA GLY A 446 -3.63 -36.63 11.58
C GLY A 446 -5.03 -36.38 12.15
N PHE A 447 -5.59 -35.18 11.92
CA PHE A 447 -6.92 -34.78 12.41
C PHE A 447 -7.73 -34.07 11.30
N GLY A 448 -9.05 -34.06 11.42
CA GLY A 448 -9.96 -33.41 10.47
C GLY A 448 -10.11 -31.91 10.70
N SER A 449 -10.42 -31.49 11.93
CA SER A 449 -10.57 -30.09 12.31
C SER A 449 -10.28 -29.86 13.79
N LEU A 450 -9.84 -28.66 14.14
CA LEU A 450 -9.70 -28.22 15.54
C LEU A 450 -10.98 -27.52 15.99
N LEU A 451 -11.39 -27.78 17.23
CA LEU A 451 -12.44 -27.06 17.93
C LEU A 451 -11.80 -25.93 18.74
N MET A 452 -12.32 -24.71 18.56
CA MET A 452 -11.70 -23.49 19.07
C MET A 452 -12.66 -22.74 20.00
N GLY A 453 -12.11 -22.05 21.00
CA GLY A 453 -12.86 -21.17 21.89
C GLY A 453 -12.06 -20.01 22.43
N ALA A 454 -12.71 -19.16 23.22
CA ALA A 454 -12.08 -18.06 23.95
C ALA A 454 -12.76 -17.91 25.32
N PHE A 455 -12.02 -17.49 26.34
CA PHE A 455 -12.56 -17.32 27.70
C PHE A 455 -13.55 -16.15 27.77
N ASP A 456 -14.65 -16.35 28.51
CA ASP A 456 -15.55 -15.28 28.91
C ASP A 456 -14.98 -14.52 30.14
N LYS A 457 -15.78 -13.61 30.73
CA LYS A 457 -15.36 -12.83 31.89
C LYS A 457 -15.35 -13.62 33.20
N ASP A 458 -15.92 -14.81 33.19
CA ASP A 458 -16.04 -15.71 34.33
C ASP A 458 -15.07 -16.90 34.18
N ASP A 459 -14.02 -16.75 33.35
CA ASP A 459 -13.00 -17.75 33.02
C ASP A 459 -13.56 -19.07 32.43
N ARG A 460 -14.69 -19.01 31.73
CA ARG A 460 -15.29 -20.16 31.06
C ARG A 460 -14.99 -20.15 29.56
N LEU A 461 -14.56 -21.28 29.02
CA LEU A 461 -14.20 -21.39 27.61
C LEU A 461 -15.45 -21.48 26.72
N GLU A 462 -15.73 -20.40 25.99
CA GLU A 462 -16.87 -20.32 25.08
C GLU A 462 -16.51 -20.83 23.68
N TYR A 463 -17.37 -21.67 23.12
CA TYR A 463 -17.12 -22.32 21.82
C TYR A 463 -17.25 -21.33 20.64
N ALA A 464 -16.18 -21.19 19.86
CA ALA A 464 -16.08 -20.25 18.75
C ALA A 464 -16.19 -20.91 17.35
N GLY A 465 -16.23 -22.24 17.26
CA GLY A 465 -16.41 -22.98 16.00
C GLY A 465 -15.34 -24.05 15.75
N ARG A 466 -15.25 -24.50 14.48
CA ARG A 466 -14.23 -25.46 14.01
C ARG A 466 -13.37 -24.86 12.91
N VAL A 467 -12.07 -25.18 12.88
CA VAL A 467 -11.15 -24.84 11.79
C VAL A 467 -10.55 -26.11 11.19
N GLY A 468 -10.78 -26.32 9.89
CA GLY A 468 -10.30 -27.51 9.17
C GLY A 468 -9.38 -27.21 7.99
N THR A 469 -9.15 -25.94 7.67
CA THR A 469 -8.33 -25.51 6.52
C THR A 469 -7.12 -24.70 6.99
N GLY A 470 -6.08 -24.59 6.16
CA GLY A 470 -4.88 -23.79 6.46
C GLY A 470 -3.68 -24.56 7.06
N PHE A 471 -3.79 -25.88 7.21
CA PHE A 471 -2.72 -26.75 7.71
C PHE A 471 -1.89 -27.34 6.56
N SER A 472 -0.56 -27.40 6.71
CA SER A 472 0.32 -28.24 5.89
C SER A 472 0.33 -29.69 6.37
N SER A 473 0.78 -30.64 5.54
CA SER A 473 0.87 -32.05 5.94
C SER A 473 1.77 -32.26 7.16
N LEU A 474 2.90 -31.55 7.24
CA LEU A 474 3.81 -31.57 8.38
C LEU A 474 3.15 -31.01 9.65
N GLN A 475 2.34 -29.94 9.52
CA GLN A 475 1.59 -29.37 10.64
C GLN A 475 0.51 -30.32 11.14
N LEU A 476 -0.17 -31.06 10.25
CA LEU A 476 -1.16 -32.06 10.66
C LEU A 476 -0.52 -33.16 11.51
N GLU A 477 0.64 -33.69 11.08
CA GLU A 477 1.35 -34.74 11.82
C GLU A 477 1.90 -34.26 13.17
N SER A 478 2.64 -33.14 13.17
CA SER A 478 3.26 -32.59 14.38
C SER A 478 2.24 -32.11 15.42
N LEU A 479 1.14 -31.49 14.97
CA LEU A 479 0.08 -31.04 15.87
C LEU A 479 -0.74 -32.21 16.39
N SER A 480 -1.01 -33.25 15.58
CA SER A 480 -1.64 -34.48 16.05
C SER A 480 -0.91 -35.11 17.23
N ALA A 481 0.41 -35.23 17.16
CA ALA A 481 1.21 -35.78 18.26
C ALA A 481 1.12 -34.93 19.54
N THR A 482 1.00 -33.61 19.39
CA THR A 482 0.82 -32.69 20.52
C THR A 482 -0.58 -32.80 21.12
N LEU A 483 -1.61 -32.85 20.28
CA LEU A 483 -3.01 -32.97 20.70
C LEU A 483 -3.27 -34.26 21.48
N GLN A 484 -2.71 -35.39 21.02
CA GLN A 484 -2.82 -36.68 21.70
C GLN A 484 -2.27 -36.63 23.15
N LYS A 485 -1.19 -35.88 23.39
CA LYS A 485 -0.61 -35.71 24.74
C LYS A 485 -1.47 -34.82 25.65
N LEU A 486 -2.34 -34.01 25.07
CA LEU A 486 -3.21 -33.08 25.78
C LEU A 486 -4.63 -33.63 25.96
N GLU A 487 -4.90 -34.87 25.54
CA GLU A 487 -6.23 -35.46 25.63
C GLU A 487 -6.80 -35.49 27.05
N THR A 488 -8.10 -35.26 27.14
CA THR A 488 -8.87 -35.29 28.38
C THR A 488 -10.22 -35.97 28.14
N SER A 489 -10.82 -36.52 29.20
CA SER A 489 -12.10 -37.23 29.12
C SER A 489 -13.32 -36.31 29.16
N ARG A 490 -13.14 -35.01 29.44
CA ARG A 490 -14.24 -34.04 29.58
C ARG A 490 -14.06 -32.88 28.60
N SER A 491 -15.19 -32.40 28.05
CA SER A 491 -15.18 -31.18 27.23
C SER A 491 -14.70 -29.99 28.05
N PRO A 492 -13.74 -29.19 27.55
CA PRO A 492 -13.32 -27.96 28.20
C PRO A 492 -14.28 -26.79 27.93
N PHE A 493 -15.26 -26.95 27.02
CA PHE A 493 -16.20 -25.89 26.64
C PHE A 493 -17.37 -25.80 27.62
N ASN A 494 -17.83 -24.58 27.88
CA ASN A 494 -18.97 -24.29 28.76
C ASN A 494 -20.32 -24.66 28.13
N ALA A 495 -20.43 -24.57 26.79
CA ALA A 495 -21.64 -24.88 26.03
C ALA A 495 -21.50 -26.20 25.26
N SER A 496 -22.63 -26.85 24.97
CA SER A 496 -22.65 -28.07 24.16
C SER A 496 -22.11 -27.81 22.76
N VAL A 497 -21.26 -28.72 22.30
CA VAL A 497 -20.61 -28.62 20.99
C VAL A 497 -21.38 -29.49 20.00
N PRO A 498 -21.60 -29.05 18.75
CA PRO A 498 -22.19 -29.92 17.73
C PRO A 498 -21.36 -31.20 17.50
N ASP A 499 -22.02 -32.35 17.40
CA ASP A 499 -21.42 -33.67 17.11
C ASP A 499 -20.35 -34.14 18.11
N GLU A 500 -20.67 -34.18 19.41
CA GLU A 500 -19.73 -34.58 20.48
C GLU A 500 -19.21 -36.03 20.35
N ARG A 501 -19.90 -36.91 19.62
CA ARG A 501 -19.57 -38.34 19.53
C ARG A 501 -18.30 -38.65 18.72
N SER A 502 -17.82 -37.71 17.91
CA SER A 502 -16.63 -37.87 17.05
C SER A 502 -15.56 -36.82 17.36
N VAL A 503 -15.50 -36.39 18.62
CA VAL A 503 -14.58 -35.34 19.10
C VAL A 503 -13.69 -35.91 20.18
N HIS A 504 -12.39 -35.67 20.02
CA HIS A 504 -11.38 -35.89 21.05
C HIS A 504 -11.15 -34.57 21.78
N TRP A 505 -11.36 -34.55 23.10
CA TRP A 505 -11.20 -33.34 23.90
C TRP A 505 -9.75 -33.16 24.32
N VAL A 506 -9.27 -31.92 24.31
CA VAL A 506 -7.91 -31.60 24.76
C VAL A 506 -7.92 -30.53 25.85
N ARG A 507 -6.91 -30.55 26.72
CA ARG A 507 -6.67 -29.47 27.69
C ARG A 507 -6.46 -28.15 26.94
N PRO A 508 -7.07 -27.03 27.39
CA PRO A 508 -7.06 -25.73 26.70
C PRO A 508 -5.71 -25.00 26.84
N GLU A 509 -4.63 -25.63 26.38
CA GLU A 509 -3.24 -25.17 26.55
C GLU A 509 -2.64 -24.60 25.26
N LEU A 510 -3.25 -24.87 24.10
CA LEU A 510 -2.75 -24.43 22.80
C LEU A 510 -3.51 -23.21 22.31
N VAL A 511 -2.77 -22.13 22.00
CA VAL A 511 -3.28 -20.95 21.32
C VAL A 511 -2.98 -21.05 19.83
N ILE A 512 -3.99 -20.84 19.00
CA ILE A 512 -3.89 -20.80 17.54
C ILE A 512 -4.31 -19.43 17.02
N ASP A 513 -3.72 -19.04 15.91
CA ASP A 513 -4.11 -17.86 15.15
C ASP A 513 -5.01 -18.27 13.98
N VAL A 514 -6.15 -17.58 13.84
CA VAL A 514 -7.19 -17.94 12.89
C VAL A 514 -7.66 -16.70 12.14
N GLU A 515 -7.62 -16.78 10.82
CA GLU A 515 -8.21 -15.81 9.90
C GLU A 515 -9.65 -16.22 9.58
N PHE A 516 -10.58 -15.27 9.57
CA PHE A 516 -11.99 -15.56 9.26
C PHE A 516 -12.70 -14.36 8.63
N THR A 517 -13.82 -14.63 7.97
CA THR A 517 -14.55 -13.60 7.18
C THR A 517 -15.47 -12.74 8.03
N GLN A 518 -16.12 -13.32 9.04
CA GLN A 518 -17.02 -12.63 9.95
C GLN A 518 -17.38 -13.53 11.13
N ARG A 519 -17.80 -12.92 12.24
CA ARG A 519 -18.36 -13.62 13.41
C ARG A 519 -19.88 -13.55 13.36
N THR A 520 -20.55 -14.68 13.56
CA THR A 520 -22.02 -14.75 13.66
C THR A 520 -22.52 -14.10 14.94
N ARG A 521 -23.83 -13.81 15.00
CA ARG A 521 -24.48 -13.26 16.21
C ARG A 521 -24.29 -14.15 17.44
N ASP A 522 -24.16 -15.47 17.24
CA ASP A 522 -23.94 -16.47 18.28
C ASP A 522 -22.45 -16.67 18.60
N GLY A 523 -21.56 -15.81 18.11
CA GLY A 523 -20.13 -15.84 18.43
C GLY A 523 -19.28 -16.81 17.61
N ARG A 524 -19.86 -17.58 16.69
CA ARG A 524 -19.15 -18.55 15.84
C ARG A 524 -18.49 -17.91 14.61
N LEU A 525 -17.32 -18.39 14.22
CA LEU A 525 -16.59 -17.88 13.05
C LEU A 525 -17.11 -18.45 11.72
N ARG A 526 -17.14 -17.61 10.67
CA ARG A 526 -17.42 -18.04 9.29
C ARG A 526 -16.15 -18.09 8.46
N HIS A 527 -15.93 -19.22 7.78
CA HIS A 527 -14.74 -19.53 6.98
C HIS A 527 -13.41 -19.36 7.75
N PRO A 528 -13.26 -19.99 8.94
CA PRO A 528 -12.00 -19.95 9.65
C PRO A 528 -10.92 -20.76 8.91
N SER A 529 -9.73 -20.18 8.79
CA SER A 529 -8.52 -20.83 8.28
C SER A 529 -7.41 -20.70 9.32
N PHE A 530 -6.73 -21.81 9.59
CA PHE A 530 -5.58 -21.88 10.47
C PHE A 530 -4.40 -21.12 9.84
N ARG A 531 -3.75 -20.30 10.65
CA ARG A 531 -2.55 -19.54 10.26
C ARG A 531 -1.31 -20.08 10.93
N GLY A 532 -1.44 -20.43 12.21
CA GLY A 532 -0.34 -21.03 12.96
C GLY A 532 -0.58 -21.14 14.48
N LEU A 533 0.37 -21.75 15.18
CA LEU A 533 0.43 -21.81 16.65
C LEU A 533 1.06 -20.56 17.27
N ARG A 534 0.49 -20.09 18.37
CA ARG A 534 0.98 -18.95 19.14
C ARG A 534 1.61 -19.38 20.45
N GLU A 535 2.79 -19.99 20.36
CA GLU A 535 3.59 -20.46 21.52
C GLU A 535 4.05 -19.32 22.44
N ASP A 536 3.99 -18.08 21.95
CA ASP A 536 4.31 -16.83 22.64
C ASP A 536 3.13 -16.28 23.48
N ARG A 537 1.96 -16.92 23.45
CA ARG A 537 0.72 -16.45 24.11
C ARG A 537 0.32 -17.38 25.24
N ASN A 538 -0.14 -16.81 26.36
CA ASN A 538 -0.80 -17.57 27.43
C ASN A 538 -2.28 -17.78 27.06
N PRO A 539 -2.81 -19.02 27.07
CA PRO A 539 -4.22 -19.31 26.84
C PRO A 539 -5.19 -18.45 27.66
N GLU A 540 -4.87 -18.18 28.92
CA GLU A 540 -5.74 -17.39 29.83
C GLU A 540 -5.98 -15.95 29.35
N GLU A 541 -5.10 -15.40 28.50
CA GLU A 541 -5.24 -14.04 27.96
C GLU A 541 -6.21 -13.95 26.76
N ILE A 542 -6.72 -15.08 26.27
CA ILE A 542 -7.56 -15.13 25.06
C ILE A 542 -9.04 -15.03 25.45
N CYS A 543 -9.54 -13.78 25.56
CA CYS A 543 -10.92 -13.50 25.94
C CYS A 543 -11.81 -13.08 24.76
N VAL A 544 -13.12 -13.33 24.85
CA VAL A 544 -14.12 -12.93 23.83
C VAL A 544 -14.17 -11.40 23.68
N SER A 545 -13.72 -10.88 22.53
CA SER A 545 -13.91 -9.48 22.17
C SER A 545 -15.38 -9.21 21.81
N ARG A 546 -16.15 -8.64 22.74
CA ARG A 546 -17.49 -8.12 22.43
C ARG A 546 -17.36 -6.74 21.77
N ASN A 547 -17.24 -6.69 20.45
CA ASN A 547 -17.57 -5.49 19.68
C ASN A 547 -19.07 -5.22 19.81
N LYS A 548 -19.47 -4.24 20.63
CA LYS A 548 -20.80 -3.63 20.59
C LYS A 548 -20.71 -2.33 19.78
N PRO A 549 -21.46 -2.16 18.69
CA PRO A 549 -21.81 -0.83 18.21
C PRO A 549 -22.68 -0.17 19.29
N SER A 550 -22.18 0.94 19.86
CA SER A 550 -22.95 1.82 20.73
C SER A 550 -23.83 2.70 19.85
N ALA A 551 -25.09 2.30 19.64
CA ALA A 551 -26.16 3.21 19.27
C ALA A 551 -27.05 3.41 20.49
N ALA A 552 -27.23 4.66 20.87
CA ALA A 552 -28.08 5.10 21.97
C ALA A 552 -29.54 4.64 21.78
N ALA A 553 -30.15 4.15 22.86
CA ALA A 553 -31.59 4.20 23.08
C ALA A 553 -31.92 5.56 23.77
N PRO A 554 -33.16 6.11 23.76
CA PRO A 554 -34.42 5.35 23.73
C PRO A 554 -35.60 5.97 22.92
N SER A 555 -36.61 5.16 22.63
CA SER A 555 -37.97 5.40 23.17
C SER A 555 -38.89 4.22 22.85
N ASN A 556 -39.66 3.85 23.88
CA ASN A 556 -40.78 2.93 23.83
C ASN A 556 -41.86 3.51 22.92
N ASP A 557 -42.47 2.67 22.08
CA ASP A 557 -43.93 2.51 22.10
C ASP A 557 -44.34 1.20 21.41
N LYS A 558 -45.18 0.43 22.11
CA LYS A 558 -45.94 -0.70 21.55
C LYS A 558 -47.03 -0.12 20.62
N PRO A 559 -47.55 -0.91 19.66
CA PRO A 559 -48.76 -1.67 19.96
C PRO A 559 -48.74 -3.12 19.47
N SER A 560 -49.47 -3.95 20.21
CA SER A 560 -49.93 -5.30 19.88
C SER A 560 -50.95 -5.30 18.75
N GLU A 561 -51.01 -6.39 17.96
CA GLU A 561 -52.14 -7.34 17.96
C GLU A 561 -51.93 -8.53 17.00
N ALA A 562 -52.54 -9.65 17.37
CA ALA A 562 -52.59 -10.98 16.73
C ALA A 562 -53.22 -10.93 15.32
N GLY A 563 -53.08 -11.88 14.38
CA GLY A 563 -52.61 -13.27 14.27
C GLY A 563 -52.94 -13.71 12.80
N PRO A 564 -53.11 -14.99 12.44
CA PRO A 564 -52.69 -16.24 13.06
C PRO A 564 -51.82 -17.12 12.11
N SER A 565 -51.30 -18.19 12.70
CA SER A 565 -50.65 -19.32 12.05
C SER A 565 -51.56 -20.03 11.02
N GLY A 566 -50.99 -20.38 9.87
CA GLY A 566 -51.69 -21.12 8.81
C GLY A 566 -50.74 -21.90 7.90
N GLN A 567 -50.49 -23.16 8.28
CA GLN A 567 -50.28 -24.33 7.41
C GLN A 567 -49.18 -24.26 6.32
N ARG A 568 -48.11 -25.02 6.59
CA ARG A 568 -47.31 -25.75 5.59
C ARG A 568 -48.25 -26.43 4.58
N ARG A 569 -48.14 -26.06 3.29
CA ARG A 569 -48.59 -26.88 2.17
C ARG A 569 -47.46 -27.08 1.18
N LYS A 570 -47.22 -28.36 0.88
CA LYS A 570 -46.31 -28.90 -0.13
C LYS A 570 -46.57 -28.23 -1.48
N GLN A 571 -45.53 -27.65 -2.07
CA GLN A 571 -45.40 -27.47 -3.52
C GLN A 571 -43.94 -27.71 -3.93
N ASN A 572 -43.46 -28.92 -3.65
CA ASN A 572 -42.30 -29.49 -4.34
C ASN A 572 -42.83 -30.25 -5.55
N ARG A 573 -42.74 -29.67 -6.76
CA ARG A 573 -42.50 -30.40 -8.03
C ARG A 573 -42.50 -29.54 -9.31
N ALA A 574 -42.78 -28.23 -9.26
CA ALA A 574 -42.69 -27.36 -10.44
C ALA A 574 -41.40 -26.50 -10.51
N ASP A 575 -40.70 -26.32 -9.38
CA ASP A 575 -39.59 -25.35 -9.24
C ASP A 575 -38.19 -25.90 -9.61
N LYS A 576 -38.11 -27.16 -10.06
CA LYS A 576 -36.81 -27.79 -10.36
C LYS A 576 -36.22 -27.36 -11.71
N ASP A 577 -37.05 -27.00 -12.68
CA ASP A 577 -36.63 -26.67 -14.05
C ASP A 577 -36.16 -25.21 -14.20
N GLU A 578 -36.69 -24.27 -13.42
CA GLU A 578 -36.34 -22.83 -13.59
C GLU A 578 -35.00 -22.43 -12.96
N THR A 579 -34.42 -23.30 -12.11
CA THR A 579 -33.17 -22.99 -11.36
C THR A 579 -31.92 -23.67 -11.92
N GLU A 580 -32.06 -24.42 -13.01
CA GLU A 580 -30.98 -25.12 -13.70
C GLU A 580 -30.81 -24.51 -15.09
N VAL A 581 -29.60 -24.06 -15.40
CA VAL A 581 -29.26 -23.48 -16.71
C VAL A 581 -28.09 -24.28 -17.27
N LEU A 582 -28.27 -24.87 -18.47
CA LEU A 582 -27.28 -25.74 -19.11
C LEU A 582 -26.73 -26.87 -18.20
N GLY A 583 -27.57 -27.45 -17.35
CA GLY A 583 -27.17 -28.51 -16.42
C GLY A 583 -26.44 -28.02 -15.16
N VAL A 584 -26.31 -26.70 -14.99
CA VAL A 584 -25.71 -26.08 -13.79
C VAL A 584 -26.80 -25.54 -12.88
N ARG A 585 -26.87 -26.09 -11.67
CA ARG A 585 -27.83 -25.65 -10.66
C ARG A 585 -27.41 -24.31 -10.04
N LEU A 586 -28.28 -23.32 -10.15
CA LEU A 586 -28.08 -22.00 -9.54
C LEU A 586 -28.61 -21.96 -8.11
N THR A 587 -27.79 -21.45 -7.19
CA THR A 587 -28.23 -21.13 -5.82
C THR A 587 -28.55 -19.64 -5.72
N HIS A 588 -29.69 -19.33 -5.09
CA HIS A 588 -30.24 -17.97 -5.01
C HIS A 588 -30.38 -17.33 -6.42
N PRO A 589 -31.12 -17.97 -7.35
CA PRO A 589 -31.29 -17.49 -8.72
C PRO A 589 -31.92 -16.09 -8.79
N ASP A 590 -32.78 -15.77 -7.84
CA ASP A 590 -33.47 -14.50 -7.63
C ASP A 590 -32.59 -13.39 -7.04
N ARG A 591 -31.35 -13.70 -6.64
CA ARG A 591 -30.43 -12.71 -6.07
C ARG A 591 -30.17 -11.60 -7.08
N ILE A 592 -30.48 -10.38 -6.68
CA ILE A 592 -30.23 -9.18 -7.48
C ILE A 592 -28.73 -8.88 -7.48
N LEU A 593 -28.11 -8.93 -8.67
CA LEU A 593 -26.70 -8.60 -8.86
C LEU A 593 -26.49 -7.13 -9.27
N PHE A 594 -27.47 -6.56 -9.99
CA PHE A 594 -27.49 -5.14 -10.37
C PHE A 594 -28.83 -4.51 -9.99
N PRO A 595 -28.92 -3.83 -8.83
CA PRO A 595 -30.16 -3.27 -8.30
C PRO A 595 -30.90 -2.32 -9.25
N GLU A 596 -30.16 -1.48 -9.98
CA GLU A 596 -30.78 -0.47 -10.84
C GLU A 596 -31.46 -1.07 -12.08
N GLN A 597 -31.03 -2.25 -12.50
CA GLN A 597 -31.61 -2.97 -13.62
C GLN A 597 -32.57 -4.07 -13.16
N GLY A 598 -32.62 -4.36 -11.85
CA GLY A 598 -33.27 -5.54 -11.32
C GLY A 598 -32.67 -6.86 -11.84
N LEU A 599 -31.44 -6.84 -12.38
CA LEU A 599 -30.82 -8.03 -12.98
C LEU A 599 -30.47 -9.03 -11.90
N THR A 600 -31.07 -10.21 -11.99
CA THR A 600 -30.84 -11.32 -11.07
C THR A 600 -29.66 -12.19 -11.52
N LYS A 601 -29.26 -13.10 -10.65
CA LYS A 601 -28.25 -14.12 -10.96
C LYS A 601 -28.70 -15.06 -12.07
N LEU A 602 -29.98 -15.43 -12.10
CA LEU A 602 -30.57 -16.23 -13.17
C LEU A 602 -30.52 -15.48 -14.51
N ASP A 603 -30.83 -14.18 -14.51
CA ASP A 603 -30.77 -13.36 -15.73
C ASP A 603 -29.36 -13.30 -16.30
N LEU A 604 -28.34 -13.15 -15.44
CA LEU A 604 -26.95 -13.15 -15.88
C LEU A 604 -26.50 -14.51 -16.41
N ALA A 605 -26.96 -15.62 -15.82
CA ALA A 605 -26.68 -16.96 -16.32
C ALA A 605 -27.30 -17.18 -17.71
N ARG A 606 -28.59 -16.86 -17.87
CA ARG A 606 -29.29 -16.90 -19.16
C ARG A 606 -28.64 -15.99 -20.19
N TYR A 607 -28.16 -14.82 -19.78
CA TYR A 607 -27.42 -13.94 -20.68
C TYR A 607 -26.23 -14.66 -21.33
N TYR A 608 -25.38 -15.34 -20.56
CA TYR A 608 -24.22 -16.05 -21.12
C TYR A 608 -24.60 -17.31 -21.92
N GLU A 609 -25.68 -18.01 -21.54
CA GLU A 609 -26.26 -19.08 -22.36
C GLU A 609 -26.66 -18.56 -23.75
N ASP A 610 -27.35 -17.42 -23.81
CA ASP A 610 -27.86 -16.85 -25.05
C ASP A 610 -26.79 -16.25 -25.97
N ILE A 611 -25.64 -15.84 -25.42
CA ILE A 611 -24.53 -15.24 -26.19
C ILE A 611 -23.34 -16.20 -26.38
N GLN A 612 -23.50 -17.49 -26.06
CA GLN A 612 -22.39 -18.44 -26.02
C GLN A 612 -21.56 -18.48 -27.32
N ASP A 613 -22.24 -18.48 -28.47
CA ASP A 613 -21.60 -18.54 -29.79
C ASP A 613 -20.74 -17.31 -30.09
N TRP A 614 -21.00 -16.20 -29.40
CA TRP A 614 -20.26 -14.94 -29.54
C TRP A 614 -19.10 -14.83 -28.55
N ILE A 615 -19.30 -15.26 -27.30
CA ILE A 615 -18.26 -15.10 -26.26
C ILE A 615 -17.20 -16.19 -26.31
N LEU A 616 -17.57 -17.45 -26.57
CA LEU A 616 -16.65 -18.58 -26.49
C LEU A 616 -15.47 -18.48 -27.47
N PRO A 617 -15.63 -18.03 -28.73
CA PRO A 617 -14.50 -17.89 -29.66
C PRO A 617 -13.36 -16.98 -29.16
N HIS A 618 -13.67 -16.01 -28.29
CA HIS A 618 -12.69 -15.07 -27.74
C HIS A 618 -12.14 -15.48 -26.36
N LEU A 619 -12.75 -16.48 -25.71
CA LEU A 619 -12.56 -16.75 -24.28
C LEU A 619 -12.18 -18.20 -23.98
N ALA A 620 -12.62 -19.14 -24.81
CA ALA A 620 -12.45 -20.56 -24.58
C ALA A 620 -10.97 -20.91 -24.44
N ARG A 621 -10.68 -21.84 -23.52
CA ARG A 621 -9.34 -22.40 -23.30
C ARG A 621 -8.24 -21.37 -23.06
N ARG A 622 -8.62 -20.23 -22.46
CA ARG A 622 -7.69 -19.23 -21.92
C ARG A 622 -7.73 -19.27 -20.39
N PRO A 623 -6.59 -19.20 -19.69
CA PRO A 623 -6.59 -19.02 -18.25
C PRO A 623 -7.29 -17.71 -17.86
N LEU A 624 -8.10 -17.76 -16.80
CA LEU A 624 -9.00 -16.66 -16.42
C LEU A 624 -8.63 -16.09 -15.06
N SER A 625 -8.79 -14.78 -14.93
CA SER A 625 -9.03 -14.11 -13.66
C SER A 625 -10.45 -13.57 -13.63
N LEU A 626 -11.07 -13.54 -12.44
CA LEU A 626 -12.48 -13.18 -12.28
C LEU A 626 -12.61 -12.00 -11.32
N VAL A 627 -13.54 -11.09 -11.59
CA VAL A 627 -14.06 -10.18 -10.57
C VAL A 627 -15.36 -10.79 -10.04
N ARG A 628 -15.35 -11.22 -8.78
CA ARG A 628 -16.50 -11.85 -8.15
C ARG A 628 -17.14 -10.90 -7.17
N CYS A 629 -18.47 -10.79 -7.27
CA CYS A 629 -19.30 -10.00 -6.38
C CYS A 629 -20.47 -10.88 -5.91
N PRO A 630 -20.27 -11.77 -4.93
CA PRO A 630 -21.26 -12.81 -4.58
C PRO A 630 -22.63 -12.25 -4.14
N GLN A 631 -22.66 -11.04 -3.58
CA GLN A 631 -23.90 -10.36 -3.16
C GLN A 631 -24.39 -9.30 -4.15
N GLY A 632 -23.76 -9.20 -5.33
CA GLY A 632 -24.04 -8.15 -6.30
C GLY A 632 -23.01 -7.01 -6.26
N ARG A 633 -23.10 -6.10 -7.24
CA ARG A 633 -22.06 -5.09 -7.50
C ARG A 633 -21.96 -3.94 -6.49
N THR A 634 -22.95 -3.80 -5.61
CA THR A 634 -23.00 -2.75 -4.58
C THR A 634 -22.28 -3.15 -3.30
N ASP A 635 -22.06 -4.45 -3.12
CA ASP A 635 -21.27 -5.03 -2.04
C ASP A 635 -19.82 -5.25 -2.48
N GLU A 636 -19.03 -5.87 -1.60
CA GLU A 636 -17.63 -6.17 -1.88
C GLU A 636 -17.45 -7.08 -3.10
N CYS A 637 -16.66 -6.58 -4.05
CA CYS A 637 -16.15 -7.31 -5.19
C CYS A 637 -14.66 -7.59 -4.99
N PHE A 638 -14.18 -8.78 -5.37
CA PHE A 638 -12.76 -9.11 -5.30
C PHE A 638 -12.26 -9.72 -6.60
N PHE A 639 -10.99 -9.44 -6.92
CA PHE A 639 -10.30 -10.02 -8.06
C PHE A 639 -9.66 -11.36 -7.67
N GLN A 640 -9.93 -12.42 -8.42
CA GLN A 640 -9.51 -13.78 -8.13
C GLN A 640 -8.76 -14.37 -9.34
N LYS A 641 -7.49 -14.75 -9.14
CA LYS A 641 -6.68 -15.47 -10.14
C LYS A 641 -6.81 -16.99 -10.03
N HIS A 642 -6.70 -17.52 -8.82
CA HIS A 642 -6.69 -18.96 -8.57
C HIS A 642 -8.05 -19.45 -8.05
N PRO A 643 -8.56 -20.60 -8.49
CA PRO A 643 -9.81 -21.15 -8.00
C PRO A 643 -9.73 -21.45 -6.50
N ARG A 644 -10.87 -21.29 -5.82
CA ARG A 644 -11.09 -21.68 -4.41
C ARG A 644 -12.28 -22.65 -4.37
N SER A 645 -12.51 -23.32 -3.23
CA SER A 645 -13.57 -24.32 -3.03
C SER A 645 -15.02 -23.85 -3.31
N ALA A 646 -15.24 -22.56 -3.54
CA ALA A 646 -16.54 -21.99 -3.88
C ALA A 646 -16.89 -22.05 -5.38
N ILE A 647 -15.98 -22.51 -6.24
CA ILE A 647 -16.18 -22.63 -7.69
C ILE A 647 -16.47 -24.10 -8.00
N PRO A 648 -17.57 -24.42 -8.70
CA PRO A 648 -17.91 -25.80 -9.02
C PRO A 648 -16.75 -26.54 -9.69
N ASP A 649 -16.53 -27.80 -9.30
CA ASP A 649 -15.50 -28.66 -9.92
C ASP A 649 -15.80 -28.98 -11.39
N SER A 650 -17.02 -28.70 -11.85
CA SER A 650 -17.41 -28.78 -13.25
C SER A 650 -16.69 -27.74 -14.13
N VAL A 651 -16.25 -26.61 -13.57
CA VAL A 651 -15.51 -25.60 -14.33
C VAL A 651 -14.05 -26.06 -14.46
N PRO A 652 -13.50 -26.17 -15.69
CA PRO A 652 -12.22 -26.81 -15.91
C PRO A 652 -11.05 -25.97 -15.38
N ARG A 653 -9.97 -26.68 -15.01
CA ARG A 653 -8.78 -26.12 -14.37
C ARG A 653 -7.53 -26.55 -15.11
N VAL A 654 -6.57 -25.64 -15.23
CA VAL A 654 -5.23 -25.90 -15.75
C VAL A 654 -4.21 -25.55 -14.67
N LYS A 655 -3.22 -26.42 -14.48
CA LYS A 655 -2.13 -26.16 -13.55
C LYS A 655 -1.01 -25.44 -14.31
N ILE A 656 -0.70 -24.21 -13.91
CA ILE A 656 0.29 -23.36 -14.58
C ILE A 656 1.51 -23.21 -13.66
N PRO A 657 2.73 -23.44 -14.17
CA PRO A 657 3.96 -23.13 -13.44
C PRO A 657 4.08 -21.63 -13.15
N GLU A 658 4.42 -21.31 -11.91
CA GLU A 658 4.71 -19.97 -11.43
C GLU A 658 6.08 -19.92 -10.74
N LYS A 659 6.56 -18.71 -10.42
CA LYS A 659 7.87 -18.51 -9.76
C LYS A 659 8.00 -19.20 -8.39
N GLN A 660 6.90 -19.70 -7.82
CA GLN A 660 6.85 -20.45 -6.57
C GLN A 660 5.94 -21.68 -6.72
N GLY A 661 6.32 -22.61 -7.62
CA GLY A 661 5.62 -23.88 -7.80
C GLY A 661 4.61 -23.82 -8.94
N SER A 662 3.40 -24.34 -8.71
CA SER A 662 2.35 -24.35 -9.72
C SER A 662 1.02 -23.99 -9.09
N ALA A 663 0.24 -23.13 -9.75
CA ALA A 663 -1.09 -22.75 -9.30
C ALA A 663 -2.15 -23.20 -10.30
N ASP A 664 -3.33 -23.55 -9.80
CA ASP A 664 -4.47 -23.82 -10.67
C ASP A 664 -5.03 -22.49 -11.18
N TYR A 665 -5.44 -22.48 -12.44
CA TYR A 665 -6.20 -21.42 -13.09
C TYR A 665 -7.45 -22.02 -13.70
N LEU A 666 -8.52 -21.23 -13.75
CA LEU A 666 -9.75 -21.62 -14.44
C LEU A 666 -9.64 -21.32 -15.91
N TYR A 667 -10.30 -22.12 -16.72
CA TYR A 667 -10.67 -21.76 -18.08
C TYR A 667 -12.11 -22.19 -18.33
N VAL A 668 -12.64 -21.87 -19.51
CA VAL A 668 -13.97 -22.33 -19.94
C VAL A 668 -13.83 -22.99 -21.30
N GLU A 669 -14.67 -23.98 -21.59
CA GLU A 669 -14.78 -24.59 -22.91
C GLU A 669 -16.21 -24.51 -23.44
N SER A 670 -17.18 -24.38 -22.54
CA SER A 670 -18.60 -24.44 -22.82
C SER A 670 -19.38 -23.31 -22.14
N ALA A 671 -20.61 -23.10 -22.60
CA ALA A 671 -21.55 -22.20 -21.97
C ALA A 671 -21.93 -22.64 -20.54
N ALA A 672 -21.95 -23.94 -20.27
CA ALA A 672 -22.16 -24.47 -18.92
C ALA A 672 -21.06 -24.00 -17.96
N ASP A 673 -19.80 -23.94 -18.41
CA ASP A 673 -18.69 -23.43 -17.59
C ASP A 673 -18.89 -21.95 -17.25
N LEU A 674 -19.35 -21.14 -18.21
CA LEU A 674 -19.69 -19.72 -17.99
C LEU A 674 -20.80 -19.57 -16.95
N VAL A 675 -21.84 -20.40 -17.03
CA VAL A 675 -22.91 -20.45 -16.02
C VAL A 675 -22.34 -20.87 -14.66
N GLY A 676 -21.38 -21.79 -14.63
CA GLY A 676 -20.62 -22.16 -13.44
C GLY A 676 -19.86 -20.98 -12.81
N LEU A 677 -19.26 -20.11 -13.62
CA LEU A 677 -18.63 -18.88 -13.17
C LEU A 677 -19.65 -17.90 -12.58
N VAL A 678 -20.82 -17.72 -13.21
CA VAL A 678 -21.93 -16.91 -12.68
C VAL A 678 -22.47 -17.50 -11.37
N GLN A 679 -22.57 -18.82 -11.28
CA GLN A 679 -22.97 -19.52 -10.07
C GLN A 679 -22.01 -19.22 -8.91
N ALA A 680 -20.72 -19.15 -9.20
CA ALA A 680 -19.69 -18.70 -8.27
C ALA A 680 -19.74 -17.18 -8.00
N GLY A 681 -20.58 -16.41 -8.68
CA GLY A 681 -20.72 -14.96 -8.46
C GLY A 681 -19.70 -14.12 -9.23
N ALA A 682 -19.14 -14.64 -10.33
CA ALA A 682 -18.32 -13.85 -11.25
C ALA A 682 -19.20 -12.85 -12.02
N LEU A 683 -18.84 -11.57 -11.97
CA LEU A 683 -19.45 -10.51 -12.77
C LEU A 683 -18.56 -10.08 -13.94
N GLU A 684 -17.23 -10.13 -13.78
CA GLU A 684 -16.30 -9.86 -14.88
C GLU A 684 -15.36 -11.05 -15.11
N ILE A 685 -15.08 -11.34 -16.37
CA ILE A 685 -14.17 -12.39 -16.82
C ILE A 685 -12.99 -11.76 -17.57
N HIS A 686 -11.77 -12.09 -17.15
CA HIS A 686 -10.54 -11.49 -17.65
C HIS A 686 -9.55 -12.58 -18.09
N PRO A 687 -9.51 -12.95 -19.39
CA PRO A 687 -8.57 -13.94 -19.91
C PRO A 687 -7.14 -13.43 -19.98
N TRP A 688 -6.20 -14.37 -19.95
CA TRP A 688 -4.82 -14.17 -20.38
C TRP A 688 -4.76 -13.99 -21.90
N GLY A 689 -3.68 -13.36 -22.37
CA GLY A 689 -3.37 -13.21 -23.79
C GLY A 689 -2.75 -14.45 -24.46
N SER A 690 -2.84 -15.63 -23.84
CA SER A 690 -2.37 -16.92 -24.37
C SER A 690 -3.40 -18.02 -24.14
N HIS A 691 -3.22 -19.13 -24.86
CA HIS A 691 -4.04 -20.33 -24.72
C HIS A 691 -3.44 -21.29 -23.69
N ILE A 692 -4.25 -22.18 -23.11
CA ILE A 692 -3.73 -23.17 -22.15
C ILE A 692 -2.79 -24.20 -22.80
N ASP A 693 -2.85 -24.36 -24.12
CA ASP A 693 -1.98 -25.30 -24.87
C ASP A 693 -0.55 -24.76 -25.04
N ASP A 694 -0.39 -23.44 -25.05
CA ASP A 694 0.91 -22.77 -25.05
C ASP A 694 0.82 -21.50 -24.18
N ILE A 695 1.14 -21.68 -22.91
CA ILE A 695 0.96 -20.63 -21.91
C ILE A 695 2.02 -19.53 -22.00
N ASP A 696 3.19 -19.84 -22.55
CA ASP A 696 4.38 -18.99 -22.49
C ASP A 696 4.55 -18.13 -23.76
N HIS A 697 3.80 -18.41 -24.83
CA HIS A 697 3.74 -17.60 -26.05
C HIS A 697 2.36 -16.97 -26.25
N PRO A 698 2.18 -15.66 -25.99
CA PRO A 698 0.91 -14.99 -26.25
C PRO A 698 0.52 -14.98 -27.72
N ASP A 699 -0.77 -15.18 -27.97
CA ASP A 699 -1.42 -15.08 -29.28
C ASP A 699 -2.25 -13.78 -29.42
N ILE A 700 -2.25 -12.91 -28.41
CA ILE A 700 -2.96 -11.63 -28.40
C ILE A 700 -2.14 -10.54 -27.71
N LEU A 701 -2.06 -9.35 -28.34
CA LEU A 701 -1.71 -8.10 -27.66
C LEU A 701 -2.95 -7.24 -27.43
N VAL A 702 -2.94 -6.49 -26.33
CA VAL A 702 -3.98 -5.51 -25.97
C VAL A 702 -3.33 -4.16 -25.65
N PHE A 703 -3.80 -3.12 -26.33
CA PHE A 703 -3.54 -1.72 -25.98
C PHE A 703 -4.83 -1.15 -25.37
N ASP A 704 -4.81 -0.88 -24.06
CA ASP A 704 -5.97 -0.36 -23.33
C ASP A 704 -5.88 1.18 -23.27
N LEU A 705 -6.77 1.85 -24.00
CA LEU A 705 -6.86 3.31 -24.07
C LEU A 705 -7.72 3.81 -22.91
N ASP A 706 -7.09 4.23 -21.82
CA ASP A 706 -7.74 4.67 -20.57
C ASP A 706 -7.72 6.22 -20.47
N PRO A 707 -8.82 6.91 -20.80
CA PRO A 707 -8.89 8.37 -20.71
C PRO A 707 -8.99 8.85 -19.25
N SER A 708 -8.17 9.84 -18.89
CA SER A 708 -8.35 10.56 -17.63
C SER A 708 -9.65 11.36 -17.57
N PRO A 709 -10.16 11.69 -16.36
CA PRO A 709 -11.31 12.58 -16.21
C PRO A 709 -11.11 13.88 -17.00
N GLY A 710 -12.10 14.25 -17.82
CA GLY A 710 -12.06 15.46 -18.65
C GLY A 710 -11.62 15.24 -20.11
N VAL A 711 -10.99 14.11 -20.44
CA VAL A 711 -10.65 13.78 -21.84
C VAL A 711 -11.93 13.52 -22.64
N ASN A 712 -12.08 14.22 -23.77
CA ASN A 712 -13.26 14.10 -24.62
C ASN A 712 -13.26 12.77 -25.37
N TRP A 713 -14.43 12.14 -25.53
CA TRP A 713 -14.59 10.91 -26.31
C TRP A 713 -14.06 11.03 -27.75
N LYS A 714 -14.21 12.19 -28.39
CA LYS A 714 -13.63 12.43 -29.73
C LYS A 714 -12.12 12.23 -29.76
N GLU A 715 -11.44 12.55 -28.66
CA GLU A 715 -10.00 12.36 -28.53
C GLU A 715 -9.66 10.89 -28.43
N VAL A 716 -10.44 10.11 -27.67
CA VAL A 716 -10.30 8.64 -27.60
C VAL A 716 -10.42 8.00 -28.98
N LEU A 717 -11.41 8.43 -29.79
CA LEU A 717 -11.59 7.93 -31.15
C LEU A 717 -10.42 8.30 -32.08
N ARG A 718 -9.94 9.55 -31.99
CA ARG A 718 -8.79 10.01 -32.77
C ARG A 718 -7.56 9.16 -32.48
N VAL A 719 -7.24 8.98 -31.20
CA VAL A 719 -6.09 8.19 -30.75
C VAL A 719 -6.22 6.73 -31.13
N ALA A 720 -7.41 6.14 -31.00
CA ALA A 720 -7.67 4.78 -31.48
C ALA A 720 -7.41 4.63 -32.98
N GLY A 721 -7.84 5.61 -33.78
CA GLY A 721 -7.59 5.64 -35.23
C GLY A 721 -6.10 5.77 -35.56
N THR A 722 -5.38 6.70 -34.94
CA THR A 722 -3.96 6.89 -35.22
C THR A 722 -3.09 5.73 -34.73
N LEU A 723 -3.47 5.09 -33.62
CA LEU A 723 -2.78 3.88 -33.15
C LEU A 723 -3.07 2.69 -34.07
N ARG A 724 -4.28 2.57 -34.61
CA ARG A 724 -4.62 1.56 -35.64
C ARG A 724 -3.73 1.73 -36.86
N ASP A 725 -3.64 2.94 -37.39
CA ASP A 725 -2.86 3.22 -38.60
C ASP A 725 -1.36 2.95 -38.38
N ARG A 726 -0.84 3.23 -37.18
CA ARG A 726 0.53 2.88 -36.77
C ARG A 726 0.73 1.36 -36.76
N LEU A 727 -0.18 0.60 -36.15
CA LEU A 727 -0.11 -0.87 -36.13
C LEU A 727 -0.19 -1.43 -37.57
N GLU A 728 -1.08 -0.89 -38.40
CA GLU A 728 -1.22 -1.29 -39.80
C GLU A 728 0.04 -1.00 -40.62
N SER A 729 0.73 0.13 -40.38
CA SER A 729 2.03 0.43 -41.00
C SER A 729 3.13 -0.57 -40.62
N LEU A 730 3.01 -1.20 -39.45
CA LEU A 730 3.86 -2.29 -38.99
C LEU A 730 3.37 -3.66 -39.52
N GLY A 731 2.35 -3.71 -40.37
CA GLY A 731 1.75 -4.95 -40.87
C GLY A 731 0.96 -5.73 -39.81
N MET A 732 0.62 -5.07 -38.69
CA MET A 732 -0.18 -5.64 -37.60
C MET A 732 -1.61 -5.10 -37.70
N GLN A 733 -2.56 -5.97 -38.07
CA GLN A 733 -3.97 -5.59 -38.08
C GLN A 733 -4.51 -5.56 -36.65
N SER A 734 -5.25 -4.52 -36.30
CA SER A 734 -5.88 -4.39 -34.98
C SER A 734 -7.40 -4.40 -35.07
N PHE A 735 -8.01 -4.93 -34.03
CA PHE A 735 -9.45 -5.03 -33.84
C PHE A 735 -9.83 -4.25 -32.59
N VAL A 736 -11.04 -3.68 -32.56
CA VAL A 736 -11.42 -2.77 -31.48
C VAL A 736 -12.65 -3.26 -30.73
N ARG A 737 -12.65 -3.08 -29.41
CA ARG A 737 -13.83 -3.29 -28.58
C ARG A 737 -14.01 -2.14 -27.60
N THR A 738 -15.26 -1.88 -27.26
CA THR A 738 -15.57 -1.05 -26.10
C THR A 738 -15.20 -1.77 -24.82
N THR A 739 -14.78 -1.04 -23.79
CA THR A 739 -14.40 -1.66 -22.50
C THR A 739 -15.59 -1.91 -21.58
N GLY A 740 -16.76 -1.31 -21.85
CA GLY A 740 -17.84 -1.18 -20.86
C GLY A 740 -17.52 -0.21 -19.72
N GLY A 741 -16.38 0.48 -19.80
CA GLY A 741 -15.94 1.51 -18.87
C GLY A 741 -15.91 2.87 -19.55
N LYS A 742 -14.74 3.51 -19.57
CA LYS A 742 -14.54 4.84 -20.20
C LYS A 742 -13.72 4.78 -21.49
N GLY A 743 -13.00 3.68 -21.72
CA GLY A 743 -11.98 3.56 -22.76
C GLY A 743 -12.31 2.55 -23.87
N LEU A 744 -11.32 2.31 -24.74
CA LEU A 744 -11.33 1.32 -25.81
C LEU A 744 -10.15 0.35 -25.66
N HIS A 745 -10.33 -0.91 -26.06
CA HIS A 745 -9.19 -1.80 -26.27
C HIS A 745 -8.95 -1.97 -27.77
N LEU A 746 -7.70 -1.78 -28.19
CA LEU A 746 -7.21 -2.28 -29.48
C LEU A 746 -6.52 -3.62 -29.22
N VAL A 747 -6.94 -4.64 -29.96
CA VAL A 747 -6.55 -6.03 -29.79
C VAL A 747 -5.90 -6.51 -31.08
N VAL A 748 -4.68 -7.03 -30.98
CA VAL A 748 -3.89 -7.47 -32.13
C VAL A 748 -3.64 -8.98 -32.01
N PRO A 749 -4.11 -9.81 -32.95
CA PRO A 749 -3.82 -11.23 -32.97
C PRO A 749 -2.36 -11.47 -33.35
N LEU A 750 -1.71 -12.41 -32.67
CA LEU A 750 -0.33 -12.82 -32.92
C LEU A 750 -0.26 -14.29 -33.30
N VAL A 751 0.76 -14.62 -34.09
CA VAL A 751 1.24 -16.01 -34.15
C VAL A 751 2.02 -16.26 -32.84
N PRO A 752 1.69 -17.30 -32.05
CA PRO A 752 2.27 -17.54 -30.72
C PRO A 752 3.71 -18.09 -30.84
N GLU A 753 4.64 -17.24 -31.28
CA GLU A 753 6.07 -17.53 -31.39
C GLU A 753 6.91 -16.66 -30.44
N ALA A 754 6.44 -15.44 -30.15
CA ALA A 754 7.14 -14.52 -29.26
C ALA A 754 6.83 -14.88 -27.81
N ASP A 755 7.83 -14.80 -26.93
CA ASP A 755 7.60 -14.94 -25.49
C ASP A 755 6.94 -13.69 -24.90
N TRP A 756 6.50 -13.77 -23.65
CA TRP A 756 5.86 -12.66 -22.94
C TRP A 756 6.72 -11.40 -22.81
N GLU A 757 8.04 -11.53 -22.68
CA GLU A 757 8.92 -10.37 -22.53
C GLU A 757 9.08 -9.65 -23.87
N GLN A 758 9.24 -10.40 -24.97
CA GLN A 758 9.26 -9.87 -26.33
C GLN A 758 7.94 -9.19 -26.70
N ALA A 759 6.81 -9.85 -26.44
CA ALA A 759 5.47 -9.32 -26.70
C ALA A 759 5.22 -8.01 -25.93
N LYS A 760 5.56 -7.98 -24.63
CA LYS A 760 5.43 -6.80 -23.79
C LYS A 760 6.38 -5.67 -24.22
N ALA A 761 7.62 -5.98 -24.56
CA ALA A 761 8.60 -5.00 -25.04
C ALA A 761 8.13 -4.35 -26.34
N PHE A 762 7.64 -5.14 -27.30
CA PHE A 762 7.07 -4.64 -28.54
C PHE A 762 5.87 -3.72 -28.29
N ALA A 763 4.90 -4.15 -27.48
CA ALA A 763 3.74 -3.33 -27.14
C ALA A 763 4.14 -2.01 -26.44
N ARG A 764 5.12 -2.07 -25.52
CA ARG A 764 5.68 -0.88 -24.86
C ARG A 764 6.29 0.08 -25.88
N ALA A 765 7.11 -0.42 -26.80
CA ALA A 765 7.79 0.39 -27.80
C ALA A 765 6.78 1.08 -28.74
N VAL A 766 5.76 0.36 -29.21
CA VAL A 766 4.68 0.94 -30.03
C VAL A 766 3.93 2.04 -29.26
N ALA A 767 3.54 1.76 -28.00
CA ALA A 767 2.83 2.75 -27.18
C ALA A 767 3.69 3.99 -26.90
N GLN A 768 5.00 3.81 -26.65
CA GLN A 768 5.92 4.91 -26.39
C GLN A 768 6.15 5.77 -27.64
N LEU A 769 6.38 5.14 -28.79
CA LEU A 769 6.50 5.85 -30.06
C LEU A 769 5.24 6.67 -30.34
N HIS A 770 4.07 6.08 -30.09
CA HIS A 770 2.81 6.80 -30.32
C HIS A 770 2.62 7.97 -29.35
N ALA A 771 2.94 7.77 -28.06
CA ALA A 771 2.87 8.84 -27.07
C ALA A 771 3.89 9.96 -27.35
N ASN A 772 5.05 9.64 -27.90
CA ASN A 772 6.06 10.63 -28.29
C ASN A 772 5.64 11.49 -29.50
N ASP A 773 4.73 11.01 -30.35
CA ASP A 773 4.20 11.83 -31.46
C ASP A 773 3.26 12.94 -30.96
N ASP A 774 2.61 12.74 -29.81
CA ASP A 774 1.61 13.65 -29.24
C ASP A 774 1.67 13.66 -27.70
N PRO A 775 2.80 14.09 -27.10
CA PRO A 775 3.03 14.01 -25.66
C PRO A 775 2.12 14.95 -24.85
N GLU A 776 1.50 15.94 -25.50
CA GLU A 776 0.54 16.85 -24.88
C GLU A 776 -0.82 16.21 -24.61
N ARG A 777 -1.10 15.05 -25.24
CA ARG A 777 -2.40 14.37 -25.13
C ARG A 777 -2.28 12.90 -24.77
N LEU A 778 -1.12 12.29 -25.01
CA LEU A 778 -0.87 10.88 -24.81
C LEU A 778 0.19 10.64 -23.75
N THR A 779 0.05 9.54 -23.01
CA THR A 779 1.08 9.09 -22.07
C THR A 779 1.13 7.58 -21.99
N THR A 780 2.32 7.05 -21.70
CA THR A 780 2.57 5.65 -21.35
C THR A 780 2.86 5.47 -19.85
N GLN A 781 2.79 6.55 -19.07
CA GLN A 781 3.04 6.51 -17.63
C GLN A 781 1.77 6.12 -16.87
N SER A 782 1.86 5.06 -16.07
CA SER A 782 0.72 4.54 -15.30
C SER A 782 0.33 5.38 -14.07
N SER A 783 1.19 6.32 -13.65
CA SER A 783 0.91 7.20 -12.51
C SER A 783 -0.27 8.12 -12.79
N LYS A 784 -1.29 8.08 -11.93
CA LYS A 784 -2.53 8.88 -12.07
C LYS A 784 -2.28 10.39 -12.12
N THR A 785 -1.26 10.89 -11.44
CA THR A 785 -0.90 12.32 -11.41
C THR A 785 -0.23 12.77 -12.71
N ARG A 786 0.57 11.91 -13.35
CA ARG A 786 1.27 12.22 -14.60
C ARG A 786 0.44 11.97 -15.87
N ARG A 787 -0.81 11.55 -15.70
CA ARG A 787 -1.77 11.35 -16.79
C ARG A 787 -3.00 12.27 -16.70
N GLU A 788 -3.04 13.22 -15.77
CA GLU A 788 -4.18 14.13 -15.62
C GLU A 788 -4.40 14.93 -16.92
N GLY A 789 -5.62 14.92 -17.45
CA GLY A 789 -5.94 15.53 -18.75
C GLY A 789 -5.42 14.77 -19.99
N LEU A 790 -4.64 13.70 -19.83
CA LEU A 790 -4.08 12.89 -20.92
C LEU A 790 -4.83 11.56 -21.10
N LEU A 791 -4.69 10.97 -22.28
CA LEU A 791 -5.12 9.61 -22.58
C LEU A 791 -3.95 8.65 -22.36
N PHE A 792 -4.12 7.70 -21.44
CA PHE A 792 -3.11 6.69 -21.13
C PHE A 792 -3.22 5.49 -22.08
N ILE A 793 -2.13 5.18 -22.77
CA ILE A 793 -2.01 3.98 -23.61
C ILE A 793 -1.39 2.87 -22.76
N ASP A 794 -2.24 2.06 -22.15
CA ASP A 794 -1.83 0.97 -21.27
C ASP A 794 -1.38 -0.25 -22.08
N TYR A 795 -0.07 -0.47 -22.11
CA TYR A 795 0.57 -1.67 -22.66
C TYR A 795 0.82 -2.76 -21.60
N LEU A 796 0.57 -2.49 -20.31
CA LEU A 796 0.93 -3.39 -19.21
C LEU A 796 0.09 -4.67 -19.20
N ARG A 797 -0.99 -4.72 -19.97
CA ARG A 797 -1.82 -5.92 -20.17
C ARG A 797 -1.09 -7.10 -20.81
N ASN A 798 0.03 -6.82 -21.49
CA ASN A 798 0.77 -7.79 -22.31
C ASN A 798 1.88 -8.55 -21.56
N GLY A 799 1.81 -8.63 -20.23
CA GLY A 799 2.76 -9.41 -19.43
C GLY A 799 2.18 -10.77 -19.02
N ARG A 800 3.06 -11.75 -18.74
CA ARG A 800 2.65 -13.06 -18.23
C ARG A 800 1.79 -12.92 -16.98
N GLY A 801 0.58 -13.48 -17.00
CA GLY A 801 -0.36 -13.42 -15.88
C GLY A 801 -1.12 -12.10 -15.69
N ASN A 802 -0.92 -11.14 -16.61
CA ASN A 802 -1.78 -9.97 -16.72
C ASN A 802 -2.95 -10.27 -17.66
N THR A 803 -4.06 -9.56 -17.43
CA THR A 803 -5.33 -9.84 -18.10
C THR A 803 -6.01 -8.55 -18.53
N ALA A 804 -6.90 -8.69 -19.51
CA ALA A 804 -7.81 -7.66 -19.98
C ALA A 804 -9.24 -8.24 -20.02
N VAL A 805 -10.26 -7.42 -19.77
CA VAL A 805 -11.66 -7.89 -19.74
C VAL A 805 -12.03 -8.58 -21.06
N ALA A 806 -12.70 -9.74 -21.01
CA ALA A 806 -13.04 -10.50 -22.21
C ALA A 806 -14.03 -9.74 -23.12
N SER A 807 -13.97 -10.03 -24.42
CA SER A 807 -15.07 -9.65 -25.32
C SER A 807 -16.37 -10.30 -24.83
N TYR A 808 -17.44 -9.52 -24.82
CA TYR A 808 -18.78 -9.86 -24.33
C TYR A 808 -18.92 -10.11 -22.81
N SER A 809 -17.85 -9.94 -22.03
CA SER A 809 -17.94 -9.97 -20.55
C SER A 809 -18.66 -8.74 -20.02
N VAL A 810 -19.51 -8.97 -19.01
CA VAL A 810 -20.14 -7.92 -18.21
C VAL A 810 -19.10 -7.20 -17.35
N ARG A 811 -19.38 -5.94 -17.00
CA ARG A 811 -18.62 -5.12 -16.05
C ARG A 811 -19.41 -4.96 -14.75
N ALA A 812 -18.70 -5.01 -13.62
CA ALA A 812 -19.27 -4.76 -12.29
C ALA A 812 -19.47 -3.25 -12.05
N ARG A 813 -20.23 -2.61 -12.93
CA ARG A 813 -20.54 -1.17 -12.94
C ARG A 813 -22.05 -0.95 -13.02
N GLN A 814 -22.49 0.25 -12.64
CA GLN A 814 -23.87 0.66 -12.83
C GLN A 814 -24.27 0.51 -14.31
N GLY A 815 -25.43 -0.08 -14.58
CA GLY A 815 -25.91 -0.32 -15.96
C GLY A 815 -25.64 -1.73 -16.50
N ALA A 816 -24.87 -2.55 -15.77
CA ALA A 816 -24.34 -3.84 -16.26
C ALA A 816 -23.75 -3.72 -17.69
N PRO A 817 -22.82 -2.76 -17.93
CA PRO A 817 -22.28 -2.57 -19.26
C PRO A 817 -21.41 -3.77 -19.67
N VAL A 818 -21.28 -3.97 -20.97
CA VAL A 818 -20.57 -5.10 -21.59
C VAL A 818 -19.41 -4.59 -22.43
N ALA A 819 -18.27 -5.27 -22.38
CA ALA A 819 -17.17 -5.01 -23.30
C ALA A 819 -17.49 -5.64 -24.66
N VAL A 820 -17.68 -4.86 -25.73
CA VAL A 820 -18.27 -5.38 -26.99
C VAL A 820 -17.34 -5.12 -28.18
N PRO A 821 -16.97 -6.16 -28.94
CA PRO A 821 -16.39 -6.03 -30.28
C PRO A 821 -17.23 -5.13 -31.20
N VAL A 822 -16.56 -4.18 -31.84
CA VAL A 822 -17.16 -3.25 -32.80
C VAL A 822 -16.30 -3.17 -34.04
N ARG A 823 -16.92 -2.90 -35.19
CA ARG A 823 -16.20 -2.62 -36.43
C ARG A 823 -15.60 -1.21 -36.35
N TRP A 824 -14.51 -0.99 -37.05
CA TRP A 824 -13.86 0.32 -37.10
C TRP A 824 -14.78 1.43 -37.63
N ASP A 825 -15.69 1.12 -38.56
CA ASP A 825 -16.68 2.07 -39.11
C ASP A 825 -17.86 2.35 -38.16
N GLU A 826 -18.05 1.54 -37.12
CA GLU A 826 -19.03 1.83 -36.05
C GLU A 826 -18.52 2.88 -35.05
N LEU A 827 -17.21 3.12 -34.99
CA LEU A 827 -16.61 4.09 -34.09
C LEU A 827 -16.90 5.53 -34.55
N ASN A 828 -17.85 6.17 -33.88
CA ASN A 828 -18.22 7.56 -34.14
C ASN A 828 -18.50 8.33 -32.84
N ALA A 829 -18.64 9.64 -32.94
CA ALA A 829 -18.83 10.54 -31.81
C ALA A 829 -20.12 10.28 -31.00
N GLY A 830 -21.09 9.55 -31.55
CA GLY A 830 -22.32 9.15 -30.87
C GLY A 830 -22.23 7.81 -30.11
N LEU A 831 -21.18 7.01 -30.35
CA LEU A 831 -20.91 5.80 -29.58
C LEU A 831 -20.33 6.17 -28.21
N ARG A 832 -20.59 5.37 -27.18
CA ARG A 832 -19.96 5.49 -25.86
C ARG A 832 -19.33 4.16 -25.46
N ALA A 833 -18.26 4.19 -24.68
CA ALA A 833 -17.59 2.99 -24.17
C ALA A 833 -18.50 2.06 -23.34
N ASP A 834 -19.57 2.60 -22.74
CA ASP A 834 -20.57 1.91 -21.92
C ASP A 834 -21.93 1.71 -22.64
N ARG A 835 -21.97 1.88 -23.97
CA ARG A 835 -23.23 1.85 -24.75
C ARG A 835 -24.01 0.54 -24.62
N TYR A 836 -23.29 -0.58 -24.59
CA TYR A 836 -23.90 -1.91 -24.58
C TYR A 836 -23.96 -2.45 -23.15
N SER A 837 -25.06 -3.10 -22.83
CA SER A 837 -25.35 -3.70 -21.54
C SER A 837 -26.02 -5.05 -21.72
N VAL A 838 -26.13 -5.81 -20.63
CA VAL A 838 -26.85 -7.10 -20.60
C VAL A 838 -28.27 -6.97 -21.20
N SER A 839 -28.95 -5.85 -20.96
CA SER A 839 -30.34 -5.64 -21.39
C SER A 839 -30.50 -5.30 -22.87
N ASN A 840 -29.46 -4.80 -23.55
CA ASN A 840 -29.57 -4.35 -24.94
C ASN A 840 -28.70 -5.12 -25.94
N LEU A 841 -27.71 -5.90 -25.47
CA LEU A 841 -26.75 -6.58 -26.34
C LEU A 841 -27.41 -7.58 -27.28
N ARG A 842 -28.38 -8.38 -26.82
CA ARG A 842 -29.06 -9.37 -27.66
C ARG A 842 -29.67 -8.76 -28.91
N ARG A 843 -30.24 -7.55 -28.78
CA ARG A 843 -30.81 -6.82 -29.91
C ARG A 843 -29.73 -6.40 -30.91
N ARG A 844 -28.54 -6.02 -30.43
CA ARG A 844 -27.39 -5.74 -31.32
C ARG A 844 -26.98 -7.01 -32.05
N LEU A 845 -26.74 -8.10 -31.33
CA LEU A 845 -26.24 -9.35 -31.92
C LEU A 845 -27.20 -9.89 -32.98
N ALA A 846 -28.51 -9.87 -32.71
CA ALA A 846 -29.53 -10.28 -33.69
C ALA A 846 -29.60 -9.37 -34.94
N ALA A 847 -29.09 -8.14 -34.86
CA ALA A 847 -29.08 -7.19 -35.98
C ALA A 847 -27.77 -7.24 -36.78
N LEU A 848 -26.71 -7.87 -36.27
CA LEU A 848 -25.45 -8.03 -36.97
C LEU A 848 -25.59 -9.11 -38.05
N ARG A 849 -25.06 -8.84 -39.24
CA ARG A 849 -25.01 -9.82 -40.35
C ARG A 849 -23.78 -10.72 -40.24
N GLU A 850 -22.69 -10.18 -39.71
CA GLU A 850 -21.35 -10.78 -39.62
C GLU A 850 -20.73 -10.37 -38.27
N ASP A 851 -19.73 -11.12 -37.81
CA ASP A 851 -18.99 -10.77 -36.59
C ASP A 851 -18.14 -9.51 -36.83
N PRO A 852 -18.21 -8.49 -35.95
CA PRO A 852 -17.35 -7.32 -36.03
C PRO A 852 -15.84 -7.62 -36.09
N TRP A 853 -15.41 -8.78 -35.59
CA TRP A 853 -14.04 -9.27 -35.60
C TRP A 853 -13.83 -10.45 -36.57
N GLU A 854 -14.66 -10.57 -37.60
CA GLU A 854 -14.41 -11.52 -38.69
C GLU A 854 -12.97 -11.38 -39.24
N GLY A 855 -12.31 -12.53 -39.47
CA GLY A 855 -10.91 -12.58 -39.90
C GLY A 855 -9.86 -12.37 -38.79
N PHE A 856 -10.26 -12.32 -37.50
CA PHE A 856 -9.33 -12.13 -36.38
C PHE A 856 -8.17 -13.13 -36.37
N LEU A 857 -8.44 -14.41 -36.55
CA LEU A 857 -7.39 -15.44 -36.54
C LEU A 857 -6.51 -15.36 -37.79
N ASP A 858 -7.07 -15.07 -38.96
CA ASP A 858 -6.34 -14.95 -40.23
C ASP A 858 -5.38 -13.74 -40.25
N ALA A 859 -5.69 -12.73 -39.44
CA ALA A 859 -4.90 -11.54 -39.24
C ALA A 859 -3.67 -11.75 -38.35
N ALA A 860 -3.50 -12.91 -37.70
CA ALA A 860 -2.38 -13.19 -36.81
C ALA A 860 -1.02 -13.07 -37.53
N ARG A 861 -0.07 -12.34 -36.92
CA ARG A 861 1.30 -12.18 -37.43
C ARG A 861 2.34 -12.36 -36.32
N PRO A 862 3.54 -12.88 -36.61
CA PRO A 862 4.60 -13.05 -35.60
C PRO A 862 5.33 -11.73 -35.33
N ILE A 863 5.85 -11.56 -34.11
CA ILE A 863 6.77 -10.46 -33.77
C ILE A 863 8.19 -10.87 -34.16
N ASN A 864 8.58 -10.57 -35.39
CA ASN A 864 9.91 -10.89 -35.91
C ASN A 864 10.95 -9.77 -35.66
N THR A 865 12.22 -10.06 -35.93
CA THR A 865 13.33 -9.12 -35.75
C THR A 865 13.18 -7.82 -36.56
N LYS A 866 12.52 -7.87 -37.74
CA LYS A 866 12.28 -6.66 -38.55
C LYS A 866 11.31 -5.72 -37.83
N LEU A 867 10.28 -6.26 -37.19
CA LEU A 867 9.31 -5.48 -36.41
C LEU A 867 9.91 -4.88 -35.16
N LEU A 868 10.71 -5.66 -34.41
CA LEU A 868 11.43 -5.16 -33.25
C LEU A 868 12.34 -3.97 -33.61
N LYS A 869 13.11 -4.10 -34.69
CA LYS A 869 13.95 -3.00 -35.20
C LYS A 869 13.13 -1.79 -35.63
N ALA A 870 11.98 -1.99 -36.26
CA ALA A 870 11.10 -0.90 -36.71
C ALA A 870 10.56 -0.06 -35.54
N VAL A 871 10.51 -0.63 -34.33
CA VAL A 871 10.09 0.06 -33.10
C VAL A 871 11.25 0.43 -32.17
N GLY A 872 12.50 0.24 -32.61
CA GLY A 872 13.70 0.63 -31.87
C GLY A 872 14.19 -0.37 -30.81
N LEU A 873 13.92 -1.67 -31.01
CA LEU A 873 14.37 -2.77 -30.14
C LEU A 873 15.41 -3.68 -30.82
#